data_AF-A0A840NI11-F1
#
_entry.id   AF-A0A840NI11-F1
#
_cell.length_a   1.000
_cell.length_b   1.000
_cell.length_c   1.000
_cell.angle_alpha   90.00
_cell.angle_beta   90.00
_cell.angle_gamma   90.00
#
_symmetry.space_group_name_H-M   'P 1'
#
loop_
_entity.id
_entity.type
_entity.pdbx_description
1 polymer ?
#
loop_
_entity_poly.entity_id
_entity_poly.type
_entity_poly.pdbx_seq_one_letter_code
_entity_poly.pdbx_strand_id
1 'polypeptide(L)'
;MTLRATEERPDAEGYLFGREPAMRLVREFADRPRHDGRAQSRPLPVLLFTGPRGSGKTAFLAALQQRLDQQVPYARIDCDELGSIRDTLAAIVYELNRNGSGHDRIAFPRFITGQIVAEQDLDTDPALARLQAEHALAEHRSSDKLLNFLAELAPDPSTDRTAAGHHVPDLLRRGLMSWRRGRRVVLTEGQDWFAHQDRGLARNSLDVLVELNRWAREPGSADSASEAGELLWAAFLADLRENFDHGNRGARRPLNCLVLLDNVDSPAAKMLLDGLVQARRQHAAHVPDGADPLTVVATSRGKRSGAVIASGESAPMRELDAFDLTRDDPYYADYAEQGHKPWYPIRLRDLVLDEIANMVDELGRYAGNQKRRVSETVFRFTHGHPGATRHVLDEIQVRSTDPIDLRDLLHPPEIAAAQQDPAVAAYGPAAPLLAGIPKEVLNDLITCSAARTQDEAERLVASSGLVNARGGRSVFAPELWVTGDDGVNNVLPPVLRRLLLQELAARAPEDTAADWMEVHTWLSHDRVRQDDEVGEFHHALAAGELESVALRLSSLLNSTDPATWLDILARITAAPNRLDHDESQLDLVRSLANWTKPGSAPFAPVARLVAALWIAADPLGDGRRHSLYLEIAACFDEIAPFADSGLATLRAESEKYRRWSELTD
;
A
#
# COMPACT_ATOMS: atom_id res chain seq x y z
N MET A 1 -31.45 -11.90 13.42
CA MET A 1 -32.36 -11.10 12.56
C MET A 1 -31.68 -11.05 11.21
N THR A 2 -32.20 -11.84 10.28
CA THR A 2 -31.56 -12.27 9.02
C THR A 2 -31.67 -11.14 7.99
N LEU A 3 -30.55 -10.52 7.62
CA LEU A 3 -30.52 -9.57 6.50
C LEU A 3 -30.56 -10.38 5.20
N ARG A 4 -31.67 -10.26 4.49
CA ARG A 4 -31.81 -10.71 3.10
C ARG A 4 -30.85 -9.90 2.24
N ALA A 5 -30.15 -10.59 1.34
CA ALA A 5 -29.51 -9.99 0.18
C ALA A 5 -30.58 -9.29 -0.66
N THR A 6 -30.61 -7.95 -0.59
CA THR A 6 -31.23 -7.11 -1.60
C THR A 6 -30.11 -6.48 -2.40
N GLU A 7 -30.05 -6.84 -3.69
CA GLU A 7 -29.26 -6.18 -4.74
C GLU A 7 -29.80 -4.76 -4.97
N GLU A 8 -29.58 -3.87 -4.00
CA GLU A 8 -29.64 -2.43 -4.24
C GLU A 8 -28.20 -1.95 -4.36
N ARG A 9 -27.81 -1.46 -5.54
CA ARG A 9 -26.53 -0.76 -5.76
C ARG A 9 -26.47 0.40 -4.75
N PRO A 10 -25.58 0.38 -3.75
CA PRO A 10 -25.42 1.52 -2.87
C PRO A 10 -24.79 2.67 -3.66
N ASP A 11 -25.21 3.89 -3.35
CA ASP A 11 -24.80 5.13 -4.00
C ASP A 11 -23.27 5.21 -4.24
N ALA A 12 -22.89 5.71 -5.42
CA ALA A 12 -21.54 5.66 -6.00
C ALA A 12 -20.45 6.49 -5.26
N GLU A 13 -20.74 7.04 -4.09
CA GLU A 13 -19.76 7.73 -3.23
C GLU A 13 -19.35 6.80 -2.08
N GLY A 14 -18.29 6.01 -2.29
CA GLY A 14 -17.67 5.20 -1.22
C GLY A 14 -17.39 3.74 -1.58
N TYR A 15 -17.67 3.30 -2.80
CA TYR A 15 -17.28 1.94 -3.24
C TYR A 15 -15.79 1.90 -3.59
N LEU A 16 -15.04 1.05 -2.91
CA LEU A 16 -13.61 0.86 -3.15
C LEU A 16 -13.35 -0.49 -3.80
N PHE A 17 -13.08 -0.46 -5.10
CA PHE A 17 -12.83 -1.64 -5.92
C PHE A 17 -11.68 -2.49 -5.38
N GLY A 18 -11.88 -3.81 -5.37
CA GLY A 18 -10.88 -4.79 -4.95
C GLY A 18 -10.42 -4.69 -3.50
N ARG A 19 -11.20 -4.04 -2.63
CA ARG A 19 -10.88 -3.91 -1.19
C ARG A 19 -11.92 -4.52 -0.26
N GLU A 20 -12.96 -5.14 -0.79
CA GLU A 20 -14.00 -5.79 0.01
C GLU A 20 -13.47 -6.90 0.94
N PRO A 21 -12.52 -7.78 0.53
CA PRO A 21 -11.93 -8.75 1.45
C PRO A 21 -11.20 -8.08 2.62
N ALA A 22 -10.49 -6.97 2.39
CA ALA A 22 -9.78 -6.23 3.43
C ALA A 22 -10.75 -5.57 4.42
N MET A 23 -11.87 -5.05 3.92
CA MET A 23 -12.93 -4.50 4.77
C MET A 23 -13.60 -5.57 5.62
N ARG A 24 -13.84 -6.77 5.05
CA ARG A 24 -14.38 -7.92 5.78
C ARG A 24 -13.45 -8.36 6.90
N LEU A 25 -12.15 -8.46 6.62
CA LEU A 25 -11.14 -8.78 7.63
C LEU A 25 -11.17 -7.79 8.79
N VAL A 26 -11.12 -6.48 8.51
CA VAL A 26 -11.16 -5.46 9.59
C VAL A 26 -12.43 -5.59 10.43
N ARG A 27 -13.58 -5.84 9.79
CA ARG A 27 -14.84 -6.06 10.50
C ARG A 27 -14.80 -7.28 11.40
N GLU A 28 -14.22 -8.39 10.93
CA GLU A 28 -14.10 -9.63 11.71
C GLU A 28 -13.24 -9.42 12.97
N PHE A 29 -12.10 -8.74 12.86
CA PHE A 29 -11.26 -8.38 14.01
C PHE A 29 -11.86 -7.28 14.89
N ALA A 30 -12.79 -6.48 14.37
CA ALA A 30 -13.55 -5.53 15.19
C ALA A 30 -14.67 -6.23 15.97
N ASP A 31 -15.10 -7.43 15.58
CA ASP A 31 -16.26 -8.10 16.17
C ASP A 31 -16.01 -8.62 17.59
N ARG A 32 -16.98 -8.37 18.46
CA ARG A 32 -17.03 -8.82 19.86
C ARG A 32 -18.05 -9.94 19.99
N PRO A 33 -17.63 -11.21 19.86
CA PRO A 33 -18.54 -12.33 19.91
C PRO A 33 -19.19 -12.40 21.28
N ARG A 34 -20.42 -12.91 21.31
CA ARG A 34 -21.18 -13.02 22.55
C ARG A 34 -20.84 -14.31 23.27
N HIS A 35 -20.28 -14.18 24.46
CA HIS A 35 -20.14 -15.28 25.42
C HIS A 35 -21.09 -15.02 26.59
N ASP A 36 -21.94 -16.00 26.92
CA ASP A 36 -22.97 -15.89 27.97
C ASP A 36 -23.88 -14.65 27.82
N GLY A 37 -24.20 -14.30 26.56
CA GLY A 37 -25.07 -13.17 26.22
C GLY A 37 -24.39 -11.79 26.33
N ARG A 38 -23.09 -11.73 26.66
CA ARG A 38 -22.29 -10.49 26.73
C ARG A 38 -21.27 -10.46 25.62
N ALA A 39 -21.17 -9.33 24.93
CA ALA A 39 -20.10 -9.10 23.95
C ALA A 39 -18.75 -9.03 24.70
N GLN A 40 -17.78 -9.84 24.27
CA GLN A 40 -16.42 -9.86 24.83
C GLN A 40 -15.40 -9.58 23.74
N SER A 41 -14.36 -8.85 24.09
CA SER A 41 -13.23 -8.62 23.19
C SER A 41 -12.33 -9.87 23.17
N ARG A 42 -11.71 -10.13 22.02
CA ARG A 42 -10.78 -11.25 21.82
C ARG A 42 -9.35 -10.70 21.73
N PRO A 43 -8.29 -11.51 21.88
CA PRO A 43 -6.93 -11.06 21.58
C PRO A 43 -6.82 -10.51 20.15
N LEU A 44 -6.22 -9.33 19.97
CA LEU A 44 -6.13 -8.63 18.69
C LEU A 44 -4.67 -8.29 18.31
N PRO A 45 -4.28 -8.52 17.05
CA PRO A 45 -3.02 -8.03 16.52
C PRO A 45 -3.15 -6.56 16.09
N VAL A 46 -2.03 -5.99 15.66
CA VAL A 46 -2.02 -4.84 14.74
C VAL A 46 -2.19 -5.38 13.32
N LEU A 47 -3.25 -4.96 12.63
CA LEU A 47 -3.50 -5.28 11.23
C LEU A 47 -2.66 -4.35 10.35
N LEU A 48 -1.58 -4.89 9.78
CA LEU A 48 -0.59 -4.09 9.03
C LEU A 48 -0.77 -4.27 7.53
N PHE A 49 -1.49 -3.35 6.89
CA PHE A 49 -1.71 -3.34 5.44
C PHE A 49 -0.50 -2.75 4.71
N THR A 50 0.07 -3.49 3.78
CA THR A 50 1.28 -3.11 3.05
C THR A 50 1.04 -3.03 1.55
N GLY A 51 1.85 -2.20 0.89
CA GLY A 51 1.90 -2.12 -0.57
C GLY A 51 2.67 -0.89 -1.02
N PRO A 52 3.09 -0.84 -2.30
CA PRO A 52 3.82 0.29 -2.85
C PRO A 52 2.99 1.59 -2.83
N ARG A 53 3.63 2.71 -3.15
CA ARG A 53 2.91 3.99 -3.33
C ARG A 53 1.81 3.84 -4.37
N GLY A 54 0.62 4.38 -4.09
CA GLY A 54 -0.54 4.27 -4.97
C GLY A 54 -1.30 2.94 -4.90
N SER A 55 -0.95 2.00 -4.02
CA SER A 55 -1.69 0.75 -3.82
C SER A 55 -3.09 0.90 -3.18
N GLY A 56 -3.56 2.14 -2.96
CA GLY A 56 -4.89 2.42 -2.40
C GLY A 56 -5.00 2.30 -0.88
N LYS A 57 -3.89 2.32 -0.13
CA LYS A 57 -3.87 2.27 1.35
C LYS A 57 -4.67 3.40 2.01
N THR A 58 -4.37 4.65 1.67
CA THR A 58 -5.05 5.84 2.19
C THR A 58 -6.54 5.85 1.82
N ALA A 59 -6.86 5.44 0.58
CA ALA A 59 -8.24 5.29 0.10
C ALA A 59 -9.00 4.19 0.87
N PHE A 60 -8.32 3.09 1.19
CA PHE A 60 -8.87 2.02 2.04
C PHE A 60 -9.21 2.52 3.44
N LEU A 61 -8.31 3.26 4.09
CA LEU A 61 -8.60 3.87 5.39
C LEU A 61 -9.76 4.88 5.30
N ALA A 62 -9.86 5.63 4.20
CA ALA A 62 -10.94 6.61 4.00
C ALA A 62 -12.30 5.92 3.82
N ALA A 63 -12.35 4.84 3.04
CA ALA A 63 -13.55 4.04 2.87
C ALA A 63 -13.96 3.32 4.17
N LEU A 64 -12.99 2.86 4.98
CA LEU A 64 -13.27 2.38 6.34
C LEU A 64 -13.90 3.48 7.19
N GLN A 65 -13.28 4.65 7.25
CA GLN A 65 -13.81 5.79 8.01
C GLN A 65 -15.27 6.10 7.63
N GLN A 66 -15.60 6.16 6.33
CA GLN A 66 -16.97 6.39 5.87
C GLN A 66 -17.96 5.33 6.36
N ARG A 67 -17.56 4.05 6.40
CA ARG A 67 -18.41 2.96 6.91
C ARG A 67 -18.51 2.95 8.45
N LEU A 68 -17.50 3.45 9.15
CA LEU A 68 -17.43 3.47 10.62
C LEU A 68 -18.16 4.67 11.22
N ASP A 69 -18.29 5.77 10.46
CA ASP A 69 -18.90 6.99 10.95
C ASP A 69 -20.28 6.73 11.56
N GLN A 70 -20.48 7.29 12.76
CA GLN A 70 -21.67 7.13 13.60
C GLN A 70 -21.99 5.70 14.10
N GLN A 71 -21.23 4.68 13.68
CA GLN A 71 -21.46 3.28 14.09
C GLN A 71 -20.59 2.86 15.27
N VAL A 72 -19.32 3.29 15.30
CA VAL A 72 -18.36 2.93 16.34
C VAL A 72 -17.40 4.07 16.63
N PRO A 73 -16.87 4.19 17.87
CA PRO A 73 -15.78 5.12 18.15
C PRO A 73 -14.54 4.74 17.34
N TYR A 74 -14.01 5.69 16.56
CA TYR A 74 -12.77 5.50 15.81
C TYR A 74 -11.88 6.74 15.85
N ALA A 75 -10.58 6.54 15.66
CA ALA A 75 -9.62 7.60 15.41
C ALA A 75 -8.88 7.36 14.09
N ARG A 76 -8.57 8.44 13.37
CA ARG A 76 -7.73 8.40 12.17
C ARG A 76 -6.56 9.37 12.36
N ILE A 77 -5.34 8.87 12.15
CA ILE A 77 -4.11 9.63 12.33
C ILE A 77 -3.19 9.36 11.14
N ASP A 78 -2.64 10.41 10.54
CA ASP A 78 -1.53 10.29 9.58
C ASP A 78 -0.21 10.29 10.36
N CYS A 79 0.56 9.20 10.22
CA CYS A 79 1.80 9.04 10.96
C CYS A 79 2.97 9.90 10.45
N ASP A 80 2.84 10.48 9.25
CA ASP A 80 3.84 11.42 8.70
C ASP A 80 3.71 12.81 9.36
N GLU A 81 2.57 13.12 9.98
CA GLU A 81 2.30 14.40 10.67
C GLU A 81 2.50 14.30 12.20
N LEU A 82 3.05 13.18 12.69
CA LEU A 82 3.18 12.94 14.13
C LEU A 82 4.25 13.81 14.78
N GLY A 83 3.86 14.38 15.92
CA GLY A 83 4.77 14.85 16.95
C GLY A 83 5.25 13.69 17.84
N SER A 84 5.15 13.87 19.15
CA SER A 84 5.55 12.83 20.11
C SER A 84 4.51 11.72 20.25
N ILE A 85 4.91 10.57 20.82
CA ILE A 85 4.01 9.46 21.19
C ILE A 85 2.84 9.98 22.04
N ARG A 86 3.15 10.89 22.97
CA ARG A 86 2.20 11.49 23.90
C ARG A 86 1.13 12.29 23.16
N ASP A 87 1.55 13.16 22.25
CA ASP A 87 0.64 14.01 21.46
C ASP A 87 -0.22 13.14 20.53
N THR A 88 0.36 12.05 20.01
CA THR A 88 -0.37 11.07 19.20
C THR A 88 -1.47 10.36 20.00
N LEU A 89 -1.16 9.89 21.20
CA LEU A 89 -2.15 9.27 22.09
C LEU A 89 -3.24 10.26 22.50
N ALA A 90 -2.88 11.52 22.74
CA ALA A 90 -3.85 12.58 23.02
C ALA A 90 -4.79 12.80 21.82
N ALA A 91 -4.26 12.86 20.60
CA ALA A 91 -5.04 12.96 19.36
C ALA A 91 -5.98 11.75 19.17
N ILE A 92 -5.52 10.53 19.49
CA ILE A 92 -6.37 9.33 19.46
C ILE A 92 -7.52 9.44 20.46
N VAL A 93 -7.24 9.84 21.71
CA VAL A 93 -8.26 10.04 22.75
C VAL A 93 -9.28 11.10 22.34
N TYR A 94 -8.82 12.18 21.71
CA TYR A 94 -9.67 13.23 21.18
C TYR A 94 -10.60 12.72 20.09
N GLU A 95 -10.06 12.06 19.06
CA GLU A 95 -10.85 11.54 17.93
C GLU A 95 -11.85 10.46 18.36
N LEU A 96 -11.46 9.54 19.25
CA LEU A 96 -12.38 8.52 19.80
C LEU A 96 -13.56 9.15 20.54
N ASN A 97 -13.35 10.27 21.21
CA ASN A 97 -14.43 11.01 21.88
C ASN A 97 -15.27 11.84 20.92
N ARG A 98 -14.66 12.40 19.87
CA ARG A 98 -15.34 13.17 18.83
C ARG A 98 -16.30 12.30 18.03
N ASN A 99 -15.85 11.12 17.62
CA ASN A 99 -16.56 10.24 16.70
C ASN A 99 -17.49 9.23 17.42
N GLY A 100 -17.55 9.27 18.75
CA GLY A 100 -18.56 8.52 19.51
C GLY A 100 -19.96 9.09 19.28
N SER A 101 -20.90 8.25 18.81
CA SER A 101 -22.31 8.66 18.62
C SER A 101 -22.91 9.23 19.91
N GLY A 102 -23.88 10.16 19.78
CA GLY A 102 -24.29 11.15 20.80
C GLY A 102 -24.68 10.70 22.22
N HIS A 103 -24.59 9.41 22.54
CA HIS A 103 -24.84 8.84 23.88
C HIS A 103 -23.73 7.89 24.39
N ASP A 104 -22.63 7.71 23.65
CA ASP A 104 -21.67 6.58 23.81
C ASP A 104 -20.19 7.00 23.93
N ARG A 105 -19.92 8.11 24.65
CA ARG A 105 -18.57 8.63 24.91
C ARG A 105 -17.71 7.71 25.80
N ILE A 106 -16.41 7.67 25.53
CA ILE A 106 -15.42 6.85 26.25
C ILE A 106 -14.67 7.73 27.26
N ALA A 107 -14.67 7.36 28.53
CA ALA A 107 -13.92 8.08 29.55
C ALA A 107 -12.47 7.57 29.62
N PHE A 108 -11.50 8.50 29.74
CA PHE A 108 -10.06 8.18 29.83
C PHE A 108 -9.39 8.74 31.12
N PRO A 109 -9.91 8.43 32.32
CA PRO A 109 -9.40 9.02 33.56
C PRO A 109 -7.95 8.66 33.88
N ARG A 110 -7.51 7.42 33.64
CA ARG A 110 -6.15 6.98 33.96
C ARG A 110 -5.15 7.66 33.02
N PHE A 111 -5.47 7.69 31.73
CA PHE A 111 -4.65 8.38 30.74
C PHE A 111 -4.56 9.89 31.02
N ILE A 112 -5.68 10.56 31.28
CA ILE A 112 -5.71 12.00 31.58
C ILE A 112 -4.89 12.31 32.84
N THR A 113 -5.00 11.50 33.90
CA THR A 113 -4.18 11.64 35.12
C THR A 113 -2.69 11.56 34.80
N GLY A 114 -2.27 10.58 33.99
CA GLY A 114 -0.88 10.45 33.55
C GLY A 114 -0.40 11.66 32.75
N GLN A 115 -1.22 12.15 31.81
CA GLN A 115 -0.90 13.31 30.97
C GLN A 115 -0.73 14.59 31.78
N ILE A 116 -1.66 14.87 32.70
CA ILE A 116 -1.59 16.05 33.58
C ILE A 116 -0.24 16.10 34.29
N VAL A 117 0.17 14.98 34.91
CA VAL A 117 1.44 14.93 35.66
C VAL A 117 2.64 14.96 34.73
N ALA A 118 2.60 14.28 33.57
CA ALA A 118 3.70 14.26 32.61
C ALA A 118 4.06 15.65 32.06
N GLU A 119 3.11 16.58 32.01
CA GLU A 119 3.35 17.96 31.53
C GLU A 119 3.90 18.92 32.59
N GLN A 120 3.76 18.59 33.88
CA GLN A 120 4.14 19.49 34.98
C GLN A 120 5.64 19.72 35.08
N ASP A 121 6.02 20.93 35.50
CA ASP A 121 7.39 21.26 35.92
C ASP A 121 7.65 20.81 37.35
N LEU A 122 7.91 19.51 37.51
CA LEU A 122 8.21 18.91 38.81
C LEU A 122 9.68 19.11 39.18
N ASP A 123 9.92 19.25 40.47
CA ASP A 123 11.24 19.35 41.07
C ASP A 123 12.02 18.03 40.94
N THR A 124 13.34 18.13 40.98
CA THR A 124 14.23 16.97 41.06
C THR A 124 14.16 16.24 42.40
N ASP A 125 13.83 16.94 43.50
CA ASP A 125 13.64 16.33 44.82
C ASP A 125 12.37 15.46 44.83
N PRO A 126 12.49 14.13 45.09
CA PRO A 126 11.34 13.23 45.13
C PRO A 126 10.23 13.65 46.10
N ALA A 127 10.54 14.30 47.21
CA ALA A 127 9.51 14.73 48.18
C ALA A 127 8.72 15.92 47.65
N LEU A 128 9.39 16.91 47.06
CA LEU A 128 8.76 18.08 46.47
C LEU A 128 7.99 17.72 45.19
N ALA A 129 8.56 16.85 44.35
CA ALA A 129 7.90 16.35 43.14
C ALA A 129 6.56 15.67 43.44
N ARG A 130 6.48 14.87 44.51
CA ARG A 130 5.21 14.25 44.96
C ARG A 130 4.17 15.29 45.34
N LEU A 131 4.56 16.29 46.15
CA LEU A 131 3.66 17.35 46.59
C LEU A 131 3.16 18.19 45.39
N GLN A 132 4.04 18.47 44.43
CA GLN A 132 3.69 19.19 43.20
C GLN A 132 2.77 18.36 42.29
N ALA A 133 3.02 17.06 42.13
CA ALA A 133 2.15 16.16 41.38
C ALA A 133 0.75 16.08 42.02
N GLU A 134 0.68 15.92 43.34
CA GLU A 134 -0.58 15.92 44.08
C GLU A 134 -1.32 17.26 43.94
N HIS A 135 -0.61 18.38 44.03
CA HIS A 135 -1.17 19.71 43.83
C HIS A 135 -1.70 19.88 42.40
N ALA A 136 -0.94 19.50 41.38
CA ALA A 136 -1.36 19.59 39.98
C ALA A 136 -2.64 18.79 39.72
N LEU A 137 -2.72 17.56 40.24
CA LEU A 137 -3.96 16.76 40.16
C LEU A 137 -5.10 17.44 40.91
N ALA A 138 -4.86 18.01 42.09
CA ALA A 138 -5.86 18.72 42.86
C ALA A 138 -6.41 19.96 42.14
N GLU A 139 -5.55 20.73 41.45
CA GLU A 139 -5.96 21.89 40.66
C GLU A 139 -6.84 21.52 39.46
N HIS A 140 -6.48 20.44 38.77
CA HIS A 140 -7.22 19.91 37.61
C HIS A 140 -8.49 19.15 38.00
N ARG A 141 -8.81 19.03 39.31
CA ARG A 141 -10.15 18.62 39.77
C ARG A 141 -11.22 19.69 39.51
N SER A 142 -10.82 20.94 39.24
CA SER A 142 -11.76 22.02 38.87
C SER A 142 -12.18 21.89 37.40
N SER A 143 -13.46 22.14 37.10
CA SER A 143 -14.02 21.93 35.76
C SER A 143 -13.35 22.75 34.68
N ASP A 144 -12.95 23.96 35.00
CA ASP A 144 -12.54 24.94 34.00
C ASP A 144 -11.07 24.71 33.60
N LYS A 145 -10.20 24.36 34.55
CA LYS A 145 -8.80 23.99 34.25
C LYS A 145 -8.72 22.69 33.45
N LEU A 146 -9.51 21.67 33.80
CA LEU A 146 -9.54 20.42 33.03
C LEU A 146 -10.07 20.62 31.61
N LEU A 147 -11.06 21.49 31.43
CA LEU A 147 -11.59 21.84 30.11
C LEU A 147 -10.55 22.55 29.24
N ASN A 148 -9.81 23.49 29.82
CA ASN A 148 -8.75 24.20 29.11
C ASN A 148 -7.61 23.25 28.73
N PHE A 149 -7.18 22.39 29.66
CA PHE A 149 -6.18 21.36 29.39
C PHE A 149 -6.59 20.43 28.23
N LEU A 150 -7.84 19.94 28.24
CA LEU A 150 -8.34 19.10 27.14
C LEU A 150 -8.48 19.85 25.81
N ALA A 151 -8.71 21.17 25.85
CA ALA A 151 -8.75 22.00 24.65
C ALA A 151 -7.33 22.27 24.10
N GLU A 152 -6.33 22.38 24.97
CA GLU A 152 -4.91 22.50 24.61
C GLU A 152 -4.34 21.20 24.01
N LEU A 153 -4.90 20.05 24.40
CA LEU A 153 -4.56 18.74 23.83
C LEU A 153 -5.21 18.45 22.47
N ALA A 154 -6.16 19.28 22.02
CA ALA A 154 -6.77 19.10 20.70
C ALA A 154 -5.76 19.50 19.60
N PRO A 155 -5.61 18.70 18.53
CA PRO A 155 -4.72 19.06 17.42
C PRO A 155 -5.12 20.42 16.83
N ASP A 156 -4.11 21.23 16.46
CA ASP A 156 -4.32 22.54 15.85
C ASP A 156 -5.09 22.36 14.53
N PRO A 157 -6.28 22.98 14.35
CA PRO A 157 -7.10 22.80 13.14
C PRO A 157 -6.46 23.32 11.84
N SER A 158 -5.24 23.86 11.91
CA SER A 158 -4.49 24.40 10.76
C SER A 158 -3.85 23.33 9.86
N THR A 159 -3.76 22.06 10.29
CA THR A 159 -3.23 20.95 9.47
C THR A 159 -4.27 20.27 8.59
N ASP A 160 -5.55 20.56 8.74
CA ASP A 160 -6.62 19.91 7.97
C ASP A 160 -6.81 20.60 6.61
N ARG A 161 -6.09 20.14 5.58
CA ARG A 161 -6.32 20.55 4.16
C ARG A 161 -7.47 19.77 3.50
N THR A 162 -8.41 19.22 4.27
CA THR A 162 -9.67 18.71 3.73
C THR A 162 -10.83 19.62 4.12
N ALA A 163 -11.64 20.00 3.12
CA ALA A 163 -12.59 21.09 3.22
C ALA A 163 -13.79 20.76 4.14
N ALA A 164 -13.84 21.34 5.35
CA ALA A 164 -15.06 21.79 6.05
C ALA A 164 -14.76 22.53 7.38
N GLY A 165 -14.65 23.87 7.31
CA GLY A 165 -15.12 24.88 8.28
C GLY A 165 -15.10 24.66 9.81
N HIS A 166 -14.18 25.35 10.48
CA HIS A 166 -14.42 26.36 11.53
C HIS A 166 -15.53 26.17 12.60
N HIS A 167 -15.81 24.98 13.18
CA HIS A 167 -16.77 24.84 14.30
C HIS A 167 -16.25 23.99 15.48
N VAL A 168 -15.02 24.26 15.95
CA VAL A 168 -14.36 23.48 17.02
C VAL A 168 -14.82 23.82 18.47
N PRO A 169 -15.18 25.06 18.87
CA PRO A 169 -15.43 25.35 20.29
C PRO A 169 -16.73 24.78 20.88
N ASP A 170 -17.80 24.66 20.08
CA ASP A 170 -19.15 24.41 20.62
C ASP A 170 -19.48 22.92 20.83
N LEU A 171 -18.82 22.03 20.08
CA LEU A 171 -18.97 20.58 20.23
C LEU A 171 -18.25 20.05 21.48
N LEU A 172 -17.08 20.61 21.81
CA LEU A 172 -16.36 20.32 23.07
C LEU A 172 -17.19 20.77 24.30
N ARG A 173 -17.83 21.94 24.24
CA ARG A 173 -18.72 22.41 25.34
C ARG A 173 -19.93 21.51 25.57
N ARG A 174 -20.59 20.99 24.52
CA ARG A 174 -21.69 20.01 24.66
C ARG A 174 -21.17 18.60 25.02
N GLY A 175 -19.93 18.30 24.65
CA GLY A 175 -19.09 17.16 25.04
C GLY A 175 -19.00 16.91 26.54
N LEU A 176 -18.63 17.97 27.24
CA LEU A 176 -18.20 17.89 28.64
C LEU A 176 -19.32 18.15 29.65
N MET A 177 -20.54 18.45 29.18
CA MET A 177 -21.70 18.73 30.04
C MET A 177 -22.38 17.47 30.60
N SER A 178 -22.16 16.28 30.05
CA SER A 178 -22.73 15.01 30.57
C SER A 178 -21.90 14.38 31.69
N TRP A 179 -20.64 14.80 31.87
CA TRP A 179 -19.72 14.38 32.95
C TRP A 179 -20.12 14.88 34.36
N ARG A 180 -21.30 15.49 34.54
CA ARG A 180 -21.65 16.30 35.72
C ARG A 180 -21.90 15.51 37.01
N ARG A 181 -21.94 14.17 37.01
CA ARG A 181 -22.14 13.36 38.23
C ARG A 181 -20.90 12.51 38.53
N GLY A 182 -20.01 12.98 39.42
CA GLY A 182 -18.96 12.14 40.03
C GLY A 182 -17.47 12.54 39.84
N ARG A 183 -17.14 13.71 39.28
CA ARG A 183 -15.78 14.08 38.81
C ARG A 183 -14.63 14.02 39.83
N ARG A 184 -14.89 14.17 41.14
CA ARG A 184 -13.86 14.00 42.18
C ARG A 184 -13.42 12.54 42.33
N VAL A 185 -14.32 11.58 42.06
CA VAL A 185 -14.05 10.15 42.17
C VAL A 185 -13.23 9.67 40.97
N VAL A 186 -13.48 10.24 39.80
CA VAL A 186 -12.90 9.81 38.51
C VAL A 186 -11.38 10.00 38.43
N LEU A 187 -10.84 11.16 38.86
CA LEU A 187 -9.38 11.37 38.88
C LEU A 187 -8.70 10.62 40.03
N THR A 188 -9.39 10.38 41.15
CA THR A 188 -8.86 9.57 42.25
C THR A 188 -8.75 8.10 41.84
N GLU A 189 -9.78 7.55 41.21
CA GLU A 189 -9.76 6.19 40.65
C GLU A 189 -8.70 6.04 39.55
N GLY A 190 -8.54 7.07 38.69
CA GLY A 190 -7.46 7.11 37.70
C GLY A 190 -6.07 7.15 38.32
N GLN A 191 -5.88 7.87 39.44
CA GLN A 191 -4.62 7.92 40.19
C GLN A 191 -4.31 6.58 40.88
N ASP A 192 -5.30 6.00 41.56
CA ASP A 192 -5.13 4.73 42.30
C ASP A 192 -4.70 3.59 41.37
N TRP A 193 -5.12 3.61 40.11
CA TRP A 193 -4.69 2.64 39.11
C TRP A 193 -3.17 2.57 38.94
N PHE A 194 -2.44 3.69 39.02
CA PHE A 194 -0.98 3.70 38.84
C PHE A 194 -0.23 2.88 39.92
N ALA A 195 -0.86 2.61 41.06
CA ALA A 195 -0.30 1.76 42.11
C ALA A 195 -0.24 0.29 41.72
N HIS A 196 -1.25 -0.21 41.00
CA HIS A 196 -1.43 -1.64 40.70
C HIS A 196 -1.32 -2.00 39.21
N GLN A 197 -1.65 -1.09 38.30
CA GLN A 197 -1.49 -1.18 36.83
C GLN A 197 -2.09 -2.45 36.21
N ASP A 198 -3.17 -2.98 36.79
CA ASP A 198 -3.76 -4.28 36.49
C ASP A 198 -2.79 -5.48 36.56
N ARG A 199 -1.70 -5.33 37.31
CA ARG A 199 -0.61 -6.31 37.47
C ARG A 199 -0.48 -6.83 38.91
N GLY A 200 -1.38 -6.42 39.80
CA GLY A 200 -1.30 -6.76 41.23
C GLY A 200 -0.11 -6.13 41.96
N LEU A 201 0.46 -5.06 41.40
CA LEU A 201 1.53 -4.31 42.04
C LEU A 201 1.01 -3.55 43.27
N ALA A 202 1.89 -3.31 44.24
CA ALA A 202 1.60 -2.52 45.44
C ALA A 202 2.55 -1.32 45.52
N ARG A 203 2.63 -0.53 44.44
CA ARG A 203 3.46 0.69 44.38
C ARG A 203 2.70 1.89 44.94
N ASN A 204 3.42 2.95 45.29
CA ASN A 204 2.78 4.23 45.56
C ASN A 204 2.43 4.90 44.22
N SER A 205 1.17 5.30 44.02
CA SER A 205 0.70 5.89 42.76
C SER A 205 1.42 7.20 42.41
N LEU A 206 1.71 8.05 43.39
CA LEU A 206 2.43 9.31 43.17
C LEU A 206 3.89 9.07 42.76
N ASP A 207 4.52 8.02 43.28
CA ASP A 207 5.90 7.67 42.88
C ASP A 207 5.95 7.30 41.39
N VAL A 208 5.02 6.46 40.94
CA VAL A 208 4.92 6.06 39.54
C VAL A 208 4.61 7.26 38.63
N LEU A 209 3.76 8.18 39.07
CA LEU A 209 3.45 9.40 38.31
C LEU A 209 4.64 10.38 38.23
N VAL A 210 5.45 10.46 39.29
CA VAL A 210 6.71 11.23 39.27
C VAL A 210 7.74 10.56 38.36
N GLU A 211 7.85 9.23 38.36
CA GLU A 211 8.67 8.48 37.40
C GLU A 211 8.24 8.77 35.95
N LEU A 212 6.93 8.71 35.67
CA LEU A 212 6.37 9.07 34.37
C LEU A 212 6.76 10.49 33.93
N ASN A 213 6.67 11.47 34.82
CA ASN A 213 7.07 12.84 34.53
C ASN A 213 8.55 12.95 34.18
N ARG A 214 9.43 12.25 34.91
CA ARG A 214 10.87 12.24 34.62
C ARG A 214 11.15 11.65 33.25
N TRP A 215 10.55 10.50 32.94
CA TRP A 215 10.70 9.87 31.63
C TRP A 215 10.21 10.74 30.48
N ALA A 216 9.08 11.42 30.67
CA ALA A 216 8.50 12.31 29.66
C ALA A 216 9.34 13.57 29.40
N ARG A 217 10.19 13.96 30.37
CA ARG A 217 10.96 15.21 30.33
C ARG A 217 12.42 15.04 30.01
N GLU A 218 12.95 13.83 30.08
CA GLU A 218 14.35 13.54 29.76
C GLU A 218 14.58 13.63 28.23
N PRO A 219 15.16 14.73 27.72
CA PRO A 219 15.26 14.95 26.29
C PRO A 219 16.34 14.05 25.69
N GLY A 220 15.99 13.26 24.69
CA GLY A 220 16.96 12.50 23.89
C GLY A 220 17.27 11.08 24.37
N SER A 221 16.64 10.60 25.44
CA SER A 221 16.67 9.18 25.82
C SER A 221 15.54 8.43 25.12
N ALA A 222 15.88 7.58 24.14
CA ALA A 222 14.90 6.73 23.45
C ALA A 222 14.23 5.74 24.42
N ASP A 223 14.98 5.28 25.43
CA ASP A 223 14.49 4.34 26.45
C ASP A 223 13.45 5.02 27.34
N SER A 224 13.73 6.22 27.85
CA SER A 224 12.80 6.98 28.70
C SER A 224 11.50 7.32 27.94
N ALA A 225 11.61 7.73 26.66
CA ALA A 225 10.43 7.97 25.82
C ALA A 225 9.59 6.69 25.58
N SER A 226 10.25 5.53 25.47
CA SER A 226 9.58 4.23 25.36
C SER A 226 8.87 3.85 26.65
N GLU A 227 9.51 4.04 27.80
CA GLU A 227 8.95 3.74 29.14
C GLU A 227 7.71 4.60 29.43
N ALA A 228 7.79 5.91 29.15
CA ALA A 228 6.64 6.81 29.27
C ALA A 228 5.49 6.40 28.34
N GLY A 229 5.81 6.07 27.07
CA GLY A 229 4.83 5.64 26.08
C GLY A 229 4.14 4.33 26.47
N GLU A 230 4.88 3.36 26.99
CA GLU A 230 4.35 2.08 27.47
C GLU A 230 3.36 2.26 28.62
N LEU A 231 3.70 3.08 29.62
CA LEU A 231 2.83 3.35 30.76
C LEU A 231 1.57 4.11 30.36
N LEU A 232 1.68 5.08 29.44
CA LEU A 232 0.53 5.80 28.90
C LEU A 232 -0.39 4.89 28.07
N TRP A 233 0.16 3.97 27.27
CA TRP A 233 -0.63 2.94 26.58
C TRP A 233 -1.36 2.03 27.57
N ALA A 234 -0.67 1.57 28.63
CA ALA A 234 -1.29 0.74 29.64
C ALA A 234 -2.47 1.44 30.33
N ALA A 235 -2.32 2.74 30.66
CA ALA A 235 -3.38 3.56 31.23
C ALA A 235 -4.56 3.73 30.26
N PHE A 236 -4.26 4.02 28.98
CA PHE A 236 -5.25 4.14 27.91
C PHE A 236 -6.05 2.86 27.70
N LEU A 237 -5.39 1.70 27.61
CA LEU A 237 -6.06 0.41 27.42
C LEU A 237 -6.88 -0.01 28.65
N ALA A 238 -6.43 0.33 29.86
CA ALA A 238 -7.20 0.10 31.08
C ALA A 238 -8.50 0.91 31.10
N ASP A 239 -8.45 2.16 30.63
CA ASP A 239 -9.64 2.98 30.46
C ASP A 239 -10.60 2.37 29.42
N LEU A 240 -10.09 1.86 28.29
CA LEU A 240 -10.91 1.17 27.31
C LEU A 240 -11.60 -0.08 27.87
N ARG A 241 -10.86 -0.96 28.57
CA ARG A 241 -11.44 -2.15 29.22
C ARG A 241 -12.59 -1.77 30.17
N GLU A 242 -12.38 -0.77 31.02
CA GLU A 242 -13.41 -0.28 31.95
C GLU A 242 -14.71 0.10 31.20
N ASN A 243 -14.59 0.84 30.10
CA ASN A 243 -15.76 1.32 29.34
C ASN A 243 -16.50 0.19 28.58
N PHE A 244 -15.82 -0.91 28.22
CA PHE A 244 -16.39 -1.98 27.38
C PHE A 244 -16.80 -3.22 28.17
N ASP A 245 -16.19 -3.48 29.33
CA ASP A 245 -16.48 -4.64 30.18
C ASP A 245 -17.54 -4.33 31.24
N HIS A 246 -17.61 -3.08 31.71
CA HIS A 246 -18.49 -2.69 32.80
C HIS A 246 -19.80 -2.06 32.30
N GLY A 247 -20.91 -2.53 32.87
CA GLY A 247 -22.25 -1.98 32.65
C GLY A 247 -23.01 -2.56 31.45
N ASN A 248 -24.33 -2.34 31.45
CA ASN A 248 -25.26 -2.92 30.46
C ASN A 248 -25.07 -2.35 29.04
N ARG A 249 -24.29 -1.28 28.88
CA ARG A 249 -23.98 -0.65 27.58
C ARG A 249 -22.75 -1.28 26.93
N GLY A 250 -21.66 -1.47 27.69
CA GLY A 250 -20.44 -2.14 27.21
C GLY A 250 -20.74 -3.56 26.70
N ALA A 251 -21.54 -4.32 27.45
CA ALA A 251 -21.98 -5.67 27.08
C ALA A 251 -22.85 -5.76 25.80
N ARG A 252 -23.42 -4.64 25.34
CA ARG A 252 -24.27 -4.57 24.13
C ARG A 252 -23.51 -4.12 22.89
N ARG A 253 -22.30 -3.57 23.02
CA ARG A 253 -21.49 -3.09 21.90
C ARG A 253 -20.95 -4.30 21.11
N PRO A 254 -21.41 -4.52 19.87
CA PRO A 254 -20.99 -5.66 19.08
C PRO A 254 -19.58 -5.50 18.50
N LEU A 255 -19.03 -4.28 18.52
CA LEU A 255 -17.74 -3.97 17.92
C LEU A 255 -16.80 -3.29 18.93
N ASN A 256 -15.50 -3.54 18.76
CA ASN A 256 -14.40 -2.82 19.40
C ASN A 256 -14.29 -1.39 18.84
N CYS A 257 -13.52 -0.52 19.51
CA CYS A 257 -13.13 0.77 18.93
C CYS A 257 -12.00 0.58 17.92
N LEU A 258 -11.87 1.50 16.96
CA LEU A 258 -10.88 1.40 15.89
C LEU A 258 -9.87 2.54 15.90
N VAL A 259 -8.61 2.24 15.64
CA VAL A 259 -7.58 3.25 15.35
C VAL A 259 -7.01 2.96 13.97
N LEU A 260 -7.16 3.94 13.07
CA LEU A 260 -6.70 3.92 11.69
C LEU A 260 -5.42 4.77 11.59
N LEU A 261 -4.29 4.12 11.39
CA LEU A 261 -2.98 4.77 11.27
C LEU A 261 -2.51 4.72 9.82
N ASP A 262 -2.35 5.88 9.19
CA ASP A 262 -1.76 5.97 7.85
C ASP A 262 -0.23 6.15 7.94
N ASN A 263 0.55 5.67 6.96
CA ASN A 263 2.00 5.92 6.84
C ASN A 263 2.87 5.53 8.06
N VAL A 264 2.71 4.33 8.65
CA VAL A 264 3.40 3.94 9.90
C VAL A 264 4.90 3.62 9.80
N ASP A 265 5.57 4.09 8.74
CA ASP A 265 7.00 3.85 8.48
C ASP A 265 7.93 4.83 9.19
N SER A 266 7.39 5.90 9.81
CA SER A 266 8.18 6.87 10.56
C SER A 266 8.74 6.28 11.87
N PRO A 267 9.91 6.74 12.36
CA PRO A 267 10.45 6.29 13.65
C PRO A 267 9.49 6.52 14.83
N ALA A 268 8.76 7.63 14.84
CA ALA A 268 7.77 7.94 15.88
C ALA A 268 6.62 6.92 15.86
N ALA A 269 6.07 6.61 14.69
CA ALA A 269 5.05 5.57 14.54
C ALA A 269 5.58 4.18 14.91
N LYS A 270 6.88 3.93 14.68
CA LYS A 270 7.55 2.72 15.16
C LYS A 270 7.42 2.58 16.66
N MET A 271 7.92 3.56 17.41
CA MET A 271 7.89 3.56 18.87
C MET A 271 6.46 3.49 19.43
N LEU A 272 5.51 4.23 18.83
CA LEU A 272 4.10 4.22 19.24
C LEU A 272 3.50 2.80 19.21
N LEU A 273 3.64 2.10 18.08
CA LEU A 273 3.04 0.77 17.91
C LEU A 273 3.81 -0.32 18.67
N ASP A 274 5.14 -0.19 18.80
CA ASP A 274 5.93 -1.11 19.63
C ASP A 274 5.52 -1.00 21.11
N GLY A 275 5.25 0.22 21.59
CA GLY A 275 4.68 0.48 22.92
C GLY A 275 3.30 -0.15 23.13
N LEU A 276 2.43 -0.11 22.12
CA LEU A 276 1.12 -0.79 22.16
C LEU A 276 1.28 -2.31 22.32
N VAL A 277 2.11 -2.92 21.47
CA VAL A 277 2.37 -4.37 21.50
C VAL A 277 2.94 -4.79 22.85
N GLN A 278 3.86 -4.00 23.39
CA GLN A 278 4.46 -4.26 24.69
C GLN A 278 3.44 -4.14 25.85
N ALA A 279 2.59 -3.11 25.84
CA ALA A 279 1.53 -2.95 26.83
C ALA A 279 0.55 -4.14 26.81
N ARG A 280 0.17 -4.63 25.63
CA ARG A 280 -0.67 -5.84 25.47
C ARG A 280 0.00 -7.09 26.02
N ARG A 281 1.26 -7.34 25.68
CA ARG A 281 2.03 -8.50 26.17
C ARG A 281 2.12 -8.53 27.69
N GLN A 282 2.45 -7.39 28.29
CA GLN A 282 2.57 -7.29 29.74
C GLN A 282 1.23 -7.52 30.45
N HIS A 283 0.13 -7.02 29.88
CA HIS A 283 -1.19 -7.28 30.45
C HIS A 283 -1.57 -8.77 30.33
N ALA A 284 -1.42 -9.38 29.15
CA ALA A 284 -1.72 -10.79 28.93
C ALA A 284 -0.91 -11.74 29.82
N ALA A 285 0.31 -11.35 30.21
CA ALA A 285 1.13 -12.12 31.15
C ALA A 285 0.54 -12.18 32.58
N HIS A 286 -0.31 -11.22 32.96
CA HIS A 286 -0.94 -11.14 34.28
C HIS A 286 -2.43 -11.50 34.25
N VAL A 287 -3.11 -11.20 33.14
CA VAL A 287 -4.53 -11.46 32.91
C VAL A 287 -4.70 -12.08 31.51
N PRO A 288 -4.55 -13.42 31.38
CA PRO A 288 -4.54 -14.10 30.07
C PRO A 288 -5.80 -13.88 29.22
N ASP A 289 -6.97 -13.73 29.87
CA ASP A 289 -8.26 -13.53 29.19
C ASP A 289 -8.68 -12.05 29.09
N GLY A 290 -7.79 -11.11 29.47
CA GLY A 290 -8.08 -9.68 29.57
C GLY A 290 -7.85 -8.90 28.27
N ALA A 291 -8.48 -9.31 27.16
CA ALA A 291 -8.30 -8.60 25.89
C ALA A 291 -8.83 -7.16 25.92
N ASP A 292 -8.08 -6.21 25.35
CA ASP A 292 -8.55 -4.83 25.20
C ASP A 292 -9.47 -4.64 23.99
N PRO A 293 -10.42 -3.69 24.03
CA PRO A 293 -11.41 -3.49 22.97
C PRO A 293 -10.91 -2.54 21.87
N LEU A 294 -9.63 -2.65 21.45
CA LEU A 294 -9.01 -1.78 20.44
C LEU A 294 -8.55 -2.57 19.20
N THR A 295 -9.20 -2.34 18.07
CA THR A 295 -8.72 -2.85 16.78
C THR A 295 -7.85 -1.79 16.11
N VAL A 296 -6.59 -2.13 15.79
CA VAL A 296 -5.65 -1.21 15.15
C VAL A 296 -5.42 -1.62 13.71
N VAL A 297 -5.69 -0.70 12.79
CA VAL A 297 -5.45 -0.85 11.35
C VAL A 297 -4.37 0.14 10.96
N ALA A 298 -3.22 -0.37 10.54
CA ALA A 298 -2.06 0.42 10.16
C ALA A 298 -1.70 0.20 8.69
N THR A 299 -1.29 1.25 7.98
CA THR A 299 -0.78 1.14 6.60
C THR A 299 0.71 1.46 6.53
N SER A 300 1.46 0.63 5.80
CA SER A 300 2.90 0.79 5.58
C SER A 300 3.24 0.71 4.09
N ARG A 301 4.29 1.41 3.68
CA ARG A 301 4.87 1.38 2.34
C ARG A 301 5.81 0.18 2.12
N GLY A 302 6.06 -0.65 3.14
CA GLY A 302 6.80 -1.91 3.03
C GLY A 302 8.01 -2.05 3.96
N LYS A 303 8.58 -0.94 4.45
CA LYS A 303 9.72 -0.95 5.38
C LYS A 303 9.36 -1.63 6.71
N ARG A 304 8.20 -1.30 7.27
CA ARG A 304 7.78 -1.86 8.55
C ARG A 304 7.47 -3.35 8.47
N SER A 305 6.83 -3.82 7.41
CA SER A 305 6.56 -5.26 7.23
C SER A 305 7.85 -6.07 7.18
N GLY A 306 8.89 -5.58 6.49
CA GLY A 306 10.18 -6.27 6.44
C GLY A 306 10.81 -6.43 7.83
N ALA A 307 10.80 -5.36 8.63
CA ALA A 307 11.36 -5.38 9.99
C ALA A 307 10.56 -6.28 10.96
N VAL A 308 9.24 -6.24 10.86
CA VAL A 308 8.32 -7.01 11.72
C VAL A 308 8.32 -8.51 11.35
N ILE A 309 8.43 -8.84 10.06
CA ILE A 309 8.60 -10.22 9.61
C ILE A 309 9.97 -10.75 10.06
N ALA A 310 11.03 -9.94 9.93
CA ALA A 310 12.38 -10.33 10.32
C ALA A 310 12.53 -10.57 11.83
N SER A 311 11.69 -9.96 12.69
CA SER A 311 11.75 -10.17 14.15
C SER A 311 11.17 -11.51 14.61
N GLY A 312 10.46 -12.26 13.75
CA GLY A 312 9.78 -13.52 14.12
C GLY A 312 8.54 -13.34 15.00
N GLU A 313 8.17 -12.09 15.29
CA GLU A 313 7.00 -11.71 16.08
C GLU A 313 5.75 -11.52 15.22
N SER A 314 5.85 -11.78 13.92
CA SER A 314 4.78 -11.62 12.95
C SER A 314 4.23 -12.95 12.46
N ALA A 315 2.93 -12.96 12.13
CA ALA A 315 2.41 -13.94 11.19
C ALA A 315 3.09 -13.76 9.81
N PRO A 316 3.16 -14.81 8.98
CA PRO A 316 3.61 -14.68 7.59
C PRO A 316 2.74 -13.68 6.81
N MET A 317 3.32 -13.02 5.80
CA MET A 317 2.58 -12.11 4.92
C MET A 317 1.39 -12.83 4.28
N ARG A 318 0.20 -12.21 4.34
CA ARG A 318 -1.04 -12.77 3.77
C ARG A 318 -1.52 -11.99 2.55
N GLU A 319 -2.03 -12.75 1.58
CA GLU A 319 -2.87 -12.24 0.50
C GLU A 319 -4.30 -12.74 0.74
N LEU A 320 -5.28 -11.83 0.66
CA LEU A 320 -6.64 -12.11 1.14
C LEU A 320 -7.46 -13.04 0.24
N ASP A 321 -7.04 -13.24 -1.00
CA ASP A 321 -7.74 -14.08 -1.97
C ASP A 321 -7.52 -15.58 -1.71
N ALA A 322 -6.58 -15.94 -0.82
CA ALA A 322 -6.24 -17.32 -0.50
C ALA A 322 -7.13 -17.97 0.57
N PHE A 323 -8.08 -17.22 1.16
CA PHE A 323 -8.87 -17.70 2.30
C PHE A 323 -10.16 -18.41 1.86
N ASP A 324 -10.48 -19.51 2.55
CA ASP A 324 -11.76 -20.19 2.43
C ASP A 324 -12.86 -19.40 3.15
N LEU A 325 -13.64 -18.66 2.38
CA LEU A 325 -14.71 -17.78 2.87
C LEU A 325 -15.97 -18.55 3.31
N THR A 326 -15.97 -19.88 3.28
CA THR A 326 -17.08 -20.71 3.81
C THR A 326 -17.06 -20.85 5.34
N ARG A 327 -15.95 -20.49 5.99
CA ARG A 327 -15.85 -20.42 7.46
C ARG A 327 -16.53 -19.15 7.99
N ASP A 328 -17.05 -19.22 9.22
CA ASP A 328 -17.75 -18.10 9.88
C ASP A 328 -16.81 -16.93 10.23
N ASP A 329 -15.54 -17.21 10.60
CA ASP A 329 -14.48 -16.25 10.92
C ASP A 329 -13.11 -16.74 10.35
N PRO A 330 -12.90 -16.75 9.01
CA PRO A 330 -11.71 -17.36 8.40
C PRO A 330 -10.41 -16.67 8.79
N TYR A 331 -10.41 -15.34 8.97
CA TYR A 331 -9.19 -14.57 9.21
C TYR A 331 -8.74 -14.67 10.67
N TYR A 332 -9.68 -14.61 11.60
CA TYR A 332 -9.43 -14.76 13.03
C TYR A 332 -9.06 -16.20 13.37
N ALA A 333 -9.65 -17.20 12.70
CA ALA A 333 -9.26 -18.60 12.85
C ALA A 333 -7.79 -18.81 12.44
N ASP A 334 -7.36 -18.33 11.27
CA ASP A 334 -5.94 -18.36 10.87
C ASP A 334 -5.06 -17.66 11.91
N TYR A 335 -5.46 -16.48 12.36
CA TYR A 335 -4.73 -15.74 13.39
C TYR A 335 -4.52 -16.53 14.69
N ALA A 336 -5.57 -17.21 15.17
CA ALA A 336 -5.50 -18.06 16.35
C ALA A 336 -4.59 -19.29 16.12
N GLU A 337 -4.68 -19.92 14.95
CA GLU A 337 -3.81 -21.04 14.54
C GLU A 337 -2.33 -20.63 14.48
N GLN A 338 -2.02 -19.35 14.18
CA GLN A 338 -0.66 -18.78 14.22
C GLN A 338 -0.17 -18.41 15.64
N GLY A 339 -0.95 -18.71 16.69
CA GLY A 339 -0.56 -18.48 18.08
C GLY A 339 -0.66 -17.02 18.53
N HIS A 340 -1.63 -16.27 18.00
CA HIS A 340 -1.94 -14.90 18.41
C HIS A 340 -0.74 -13.94 18.37
N LYS A 341 0.01 -13.96 17.26
CA LYS A 341 1.14 -13.04 17.05
C LYS A 341 0.69 -11.58 17.17
N PRO A 342 1.52 -10.65 17.65
CA PRO A 342 1.11 -9.25 17.77
C PRO A 342 0.94 -8.54 16.43
N TRP A 343 1.48 -9.09 15.35
CA TRP A 343 1.43 -8.50 14.02
C TRP A 343 0.76 -9.44 13.03
N TYR A 344 -0.18 -8.90 12.27
CA TYR A 344 -0.86 -9.60 11.19
C TYR A 344 -0.71 -8.80 9.89
N PRO A 345 0.36 -9.04 9.11
CA PRO A 345 0.66 -8.28 7.90
C PRO A 345 -0.16 -8.77 6.70
N ILE A 346 -0.72 -7.83 5.95
CA ILE A 346 -1.59 -8.07 4.80
C ILE A 346 -1.07 -7.29 3.60
N ARG A 347 -0.77 -7.96 2.48
CA ARG A 347 -0.44 -7.27 1.22
C ARG A 347 -1.73 -6.85 0.53
N LEU A 348 -1.87 -5.57 0.21
CA LEU A 348 -2.91 -5.10 -0.69
C LEU A 348 -2.53 -5.43 -2.13
N ARG A 349 -3.31 -6.30 -2.76
CA ARG A 349 -3.10 -6.67 -4.16
C ARG A 349 -3.51 -5.56 -5.13
N ASP A 350 -3.00 -5.67 -6.34
CA ASP A 350 -3.46 -4.89 -7.47
C ASP A 350 -4.86 -5.35 -7.91
N LEU A 351 -5.52 -4.49 -8.68
CA LEU A 351 -6.86 -4.72 -9.21
C LEU A 351 -6.82 -5.77 -10.32
N VAL A 352 -7.79 -6.68 -10.32
CA VAL A 352 -7.97 -7.62 -11.45
C VAL A 352 -8.73 -6.95 -12.59
N LEU A 353 -8.65 -7.53 -13.79
CA LEU A 353 -9.31 -7.00 -14.99
C LEU A 353 -10.82 -6.75 -14.78
N ASP A 354 -11.52 -7.65 -14.09
CA ASP A 354 -12.96 -7.49 -13.80
C ASP A 354 -13.27 -6.29 -12.91
N GLU A 355 -12.38 -5.99 -11.96
CA GLU A 355 -12.52 -4.82 -11.07
C GLU A 355 -12.31 -3.52 -11.86
N ILE A 356 -11.32 -3.50 -12.76
CA ILE A 356 -11.13 -2.38 -13.69
C ILE A 356 -12.32 -2.25 -14.63
N ALA A 357 -12.86 -3.37 -15.13
CA ALA A 357 -14.04 -3.34 -15.98
C ALA A 357 -15.25 -2.73 -15.25
N ASN A 358 -15.39 -2.97 -13.95
CA ASN A 358 -16.41 -2.31 -13.14
C ASN A 358 -16.13 -0.81 -12.96
N MET A 359 -14.86 -0.40 -12.76
CA MET A 359 -14.49 1.03 -12.75
C MET A 359 -14.78 1.73 -14.10
N VAL A 360 -14.55 1.04 -15.22
CA VAL A 360 -14.89 1.55 -16.56
C VAL A 360 -16.41 1.64 -16.75
N ASP A 361 -17.18 0.70 -16.17
CA ASP A 361 -18.65 0.74 -16.17
C ASP A 361 -19.19 2.01 -15.48
N GLU A 362 -18.59 2.41 -14.36
CA GLU A 362 -18.98 3.60 -13.61
C GLU A 362 -18.79 4.90 -14.39
N LEU A 363 -17.90 4.92 -15.39
CA LEU A 363 -17.78 6.07 -16.28
C LEU A 363 -19.05 6.29 -17.11
N GLY A 364 -19.89 5.26 -17.30
CA GLY A 364 -21.17 5.34 -18.00
C GLY A 364 -21.07 5.64 -19.50
N ARG A 365 -19.86 5.54 -20.09
CA ARG A 365 -19.57 5.94 -21.48
C ARG A 365 -19.37 4.78 -22.45
N TYR A 366 -18.95 3.62 -21.95
CA TYR A 366 -18.55 2.49 -22.78
C TYR A 366 -19.48 1.30 -22.56
N ALA A 367 -19.83 0.61 -23.64
CA ALA A 367 -20.67 -0.59 -23.60
C ALA A 367 -20.07 -1.71 -24.47
N GLY A 368 -20.45 -2.96 -24.18
CA GLY A 368 -20.04 -4.14 -24.97
C GLY A 368 -18.53 -4.22 -25.20
N ASN A 369 -18.11 -4.41 -26.45
CA ASN A 369 -16.70 -4.56 -26.83
C ASN A 369 -15.86 -3.32 -26.53
N GLN A 370 -16.42 -2.11 -26.58
CA GLN A 370 -15.69 -0.90 -26.20
C GLN A 370 -15.26 -0.94 -24.73
N LYS A 371 -16.18 -1.26 -23.82
CA LYS A 371 -15.89 -1.38 -22.37
C LYS A 371 -14.74 -2.35 -22.14
N ARG A 372 -14.80 -3.52 -22.79
CA ARG A 372 -13.76 -4.53 -22.70
C ARG A 372 -12.41 -4.02 -23.20
N ARG A 373 -12.35 -3.43 -24.40
CA ARG A 373 -11.11 -2.89 -24.98
C ARG A 373 -10.48 -1.83 -24.09
N VAL A 374 -11.27 -0.90 -23.55
CA VAL A 374 -10.77 0.11 -22.60
C VAL A 374 -10.22 -0.57 -21.34
N SER A 375 -10.96 -1.52 -20.77
CA SER A 375 -10.53 -2.24 -19.56
C SER A 375 -9.22 -2.99 -19.76
N GLU A 376 -9.07 -3.70 -20.89
CA GLU A 376 -7.85 -4.43 -21.25
C GLU A 376 -6.67 -3.48 -21.52
N THR A 377 -6.90 -2.36 -22.22
CA THR A 377 -5.86 -1.35 -22.45
C THR A 377 -5.37 -0.72 -21.15
N VAL A 378 -6.30 -0.33 -20.26
CA VAL A 378 -5.94 0.21 -18.93
C VAL A 378 -5.22 -0.86 -18.10
N PHE A 379 -5.75 -2.08 -18.03
CA PHE A 379 -5.12 -3.17 -17.27
C PHE A 379 -3.72 -3.50 -17.78
N ARG A 380 -3.51 -3.57 -19.10
CA ARG A 380 -2.17 -3.81 -19.66
C ARG A 380 -1.18 -2.73 -19.25
N PHE A 381 -1.59 -1.47 -19.28
CA PHE A 381 -0.72 -0.35 -18.93
C PHE A 381 -0.47 -0.22 -17.42
N THR A 382 -1.48 -0.40 -16.59
CA THR A 382 -1.36 -0.20 -15.14
C THR A 382 -1.00 -1.48 -14.39
N HIS A 383 -1.19 -2.64 -15.03
CA HIS A 383 -1.11 -3.96 -14.42
C HIS A 383 -1.98 -4.09 -13.16
N GLY A 384 -3.12 -3.38 -13.12
CA GLY A 384 -3.99 -3.39 -11.95
C GLY A 384 -3.62 -2.40 -10.86
N HIS A 385 -2.50 -1.67 -10.98
CA HIS A 385 -2.07 -0.75 -9.94
C HIS A 385 -3.17 0.30 -9.64
N PRO A 386 -3.75 0.34 -8.42
CA PRO A 386 -4.99 1.08 -8.15
C PRO A 386 -4.89 2.58 -8.43
N GLY A 387 -3.84 3.24 -7.93
CA GLY A 387 -3.64 4.67 -8.12
C GLY A 387 -3.37 5.04 -9.58
N ALA A 388 -2.66 4.18 -10.31
CA ALA A 388 -2.41 4.40 -11.74
C ALA A 388 -3.69 4.21 -12.56
N THR A 389 -4.46 3.16 -12.25
CA THR A 389 -5.74 2.85 -12.88
C THR A 389 -6.73 3.99 -12.69
N ARG A 390 -6.92 4.45 -11.44
CA ARG A 390 -7.83 5.57 -11.18
C ARG A 390 -7.43 6.80 -11.99
N HIS A 391 -6.14 7.12 -12.00
CA HIS A 391 -5.66 8.31 -12.67
C HIS A 391 -5.80 8.24 -14.20
N VAL A 392 -5.49 7.10 -14.82
CA VAL A 392 -5.73 6.89 -16.27
C VAL A 392 -7.22 7.00 -16.59
N LEU A 393 -8.11 6.45 -15.76
CA LEU A 393 -9.56 6.55 -15.96
C LEU A 393 -10.09 7.98 -15.78
N ASP A 394 -9.53 8.74 -14.84
CA ASP A 394 -9.84 10.17 -14.65
C ASP A 394 -9.45 10.98 -15.90
N GLU A 395 -8.27 10.72 -16.48
CA GLU A 395 -7.84 11.37 -17.73
C GLU A 395 -8.72 10.98 -18.93
N ILE A 396 -9.11 9.70 -19.05
CA ILE A 396 -10.07 9.24 -20.06
C ILE A 396 -11.42 9.96 -19.89
N GLN A 397 -11.85 10.17 -18.65
CA GLN A 397 -13.08 10.89 -18.34
C GLN A 397 -13.01 12.36 -18.79
N VAL A 398 -11.85 13.00 -18.71
CA VAL A 398 -11.66 14.39 -19.14
C VAL A 398 -11.53 14.52 -20.66
N ARG A 399 -10.71 13.69 -21.31
CA ARG A 399 -10.23 13.95 -22.69
C ARG A 399 -11.04 13.33 -23.82
N SER A 400 -11.94 12.39 -23.55
CA SER A 400 -12.90 11.83 -24.53
C SER A 400 -12.27 11.44 -25.89
N THR A 401 -11.21 10.63 -25.90
CA THR A 401 -10.63 10.07 -27.13
C THR A 401 -11.18 8.66 -27.41
N ASP A 402 -11.81 8.47 -28.58
CA ASP A 402 -12.11 7.15 -29.15
C ASP A 402 -11.50 7.07 -30.55
N PRO A 403 -10.51 6.19 -30.81
CA PRO A 403 -9.90 5.24 -29.87
C PRO A 403 -9.09 5.93 -28.77
N ILE A 404 -8.94 5.24 -27.63
CA ILE A 404 -8.05 5.67 -26.55
C ILE A 404 -6.62 5.45 -26.99
N ASP A 405 -5.89 6.55 -27.16
CA ASP A 405 -4.43 6.54 -27.25
C ASP A 405 -3.84 6.90 -25.88
N LEU A 406 -3.19 5.92 -25.23
CA LEU A 406 -2.57 6.16 -23.93
C LEU A 406 -1.38 7.12 -24.00
N ARG A 407 -0.69 7.24 -25.14
CA ARG A 407 0.43 8.16 -25.29
C ARG A 407 -0.03 9.60 -25.29
N ASP A 408 -1.10 9.91 -26.02
CA ASP A 408 -1.73 11.23 -25.99
C ASP A 408 -2.24 11.61 -24.59
N LEU A 409 -2.73 10.61 -23.83
CA LEU A 409 -3.13 10.82 -22.44
C LEU A 409 -1.91 11.14 -21.56
N LEU A 410 -0.81 10.39 -21.71
CA LEU A 410 0.40 10.51 -20.90
C LEU A 410 1.27 11.73 -21.24
N HIS A 411 1.29 12.15 -22.51
CA HIS A 411 2.07 13.27 -23.02
C HIS A 411 1.14 14.25 -23.77
N PRO A 412 0.41 15.13 -23.05
CA PRO A 412 -0.41 16.14 -23.71
C PRO A 412 0.45 17.06 -24.60
N PRO A 413 -0.05 17.49 -25.77
CA PRO A 413 0.66 18.42 -26.63
C PRO A 413 0.99 19.73 -25.89
N GLU A 414 2.16 20.33 -26.19
CA GLU A 414 2.76 21.50 -25.49
C GLU A 414 1.80 22.68 -25.23
N ILE A 415 0.79 22.86 -26.09
CA ILE A 415 -0.23 23.91 -25.96
C ILE A 415 -1.09 23.73 -24.70
N ALA A 416 -1.34 22.49 -24.27
CA ALA A 416 -2.07 22.18 -23.03
C ALA A 416 -1.14 22.20 -21.79
N ALA A 417 0.14 21.87 -21.95
CA ALA A 417 1.14 21.88 -20.88
C ALA A 417 1.44 23.30 -20.38
N ALA A 418 1.34 24.32 -21.23
CA ALA A 418 1.55 25.73 -20.89
C ALA A 418 0.52 26.32 -19.88
N GLN A 419 -0.58 25.61 -19.61
CA GLN A 419 -1.61 26.02 -18.64
C GLN A 419 -1.52 25.26 -17.30
N GLN A 420 -0.57 24.33 -17.15
CA GLN A 420 -0.37 23.54 -15.93
C GLN A 420 0.92 23.95 -15.20
N ASP A 421 1.01 23.67 -13.90
CA ASP A 421 2.22 23.88 -13.10
C ASP A 421 3.40 23.13 -13.75
N PRO A 422 4.56 23.76 -13.99
CA PRO A 422 5.71 23.13 -14.65
C PRO A 422 6.19 21.81 -14.00
N ALA A 423 5.91 21.58 -12.71
CA ALA A 423 6.18 20.29 -12.06
C ALA A 423 5.19 19.17 -12.44
N VAL A 424 3.95 19.52 -12.80
CA VAL A 424 2.91 18.61 -13.31
C VAL A 424 3.08 18.39 -14.81
N ALA A 425 3.50 19.42 -15.56
CA ALA A 425 3.75 19.33 -16.99
C ALA A 425 4.93 18.39 -17.36
N ALA A 426 5.96 18.29 -16.51
CA ALA A 426 7.13 17.45 -16.77
C ALA A 426 6.88 15.94 -16.64
N TYR A 427 5.87 15.52 -15.88
CA TYR A 427 5.59 14.10 -15.61
C TYR A 427 4.15 13.68 -15.90
N GLY A 428 3.29 14.60 -16.34
CA GLY A 428 1.91 14.33 -16.75
C GLY A 428 1.16 13.42 -15.76
N PRO A 429 0.44 12.40 -16.25
CA PRO A 429 -0.29 11.46 -15.41
C PRO A 429 0.57 10.53 -14.53
N ALA A 430 1.90 10.54 -14.70
CA ALA A 430 2.85 9.79 -13.87
C ALA A 430 3.23 10.54 -12.59
N ALA A 431 2.98 11.85 -12.52
CA ALA A 431 3.42 12.71 -11.42
C ALA A 431 3.00 12.19 -10.02
N PRO A 432 1.79 11.65 -9.79
CA PRO A 432 1.42 11.12 -8.48
C PRO A 432 2.20 9.87 -8.07
N LEU A 433 2.69 9.07 -9.03
CA LEU A 433 3.47 7.85 -8.78
C LEU A 433 4.95 8.17 -8.54
N LEU A 434 5.44 9.27 -9.13
CA LEU A 434 6.81 9.76 -8.97
C LEU A 434 6.95 10.79 -7.83
N ALA A 435 5.83 11.29 -7.30
CA ALA A 435 5.80 12.30 -6.25
C ALA A 435 6.58 11.85 -5.00
N GLY A 436 7.41 12.75 -4.45
CA GLY A 436 8.21 12.51 -3.26
C GLY A 436 9.44 11.63 -3.48
N ILE A 437 9.86 11.40 -4.72
CA ILE A 437 11.20 10.88 -5.05
C ILE A 437 12.10 12.10 -5.32
N PRO A 438 13.23 12.28 -4.62
CA PRO A 438 14.16 13.38 -4.91
C PRO A 438 14.66 13.29 -6.36
N LYS A 439 14.85 14.44 -7.03
CA LYS A 439 15.25 14.48 -8.45
C LYS A 439 16.55 13.73 -8.72
N GLU A 440 17.47 13.77 -7.76
CA GLU A 440 18.75 13.08 -7.81
C GLU A 440 18.57 11.56 -7.82
N VAL A 441 17.60 11.06 -7.05
CA VAL A 441 17.24 9.63 -7.00
C VAL A 441 16.48 9.24 -8.26
N LEU A 442 15.60 10.12 -8.76
CA LEU A 442 14.80 9.87 -9.94
C LEU A 442 15.65 9.63 -11.18
N ASN A 443 16.70 10.42 -11.41
CA ASN A 443 17.60 10.21 -12.56
C ASN A 443 18.31 8.86 -12.52
N ASP A 444 18.81 8.46 -11.35
CA ASP A 444 19.43 7.15 -11.15
C ASP A 444 18.39 6.02 -11.32
N LEU A 445 17.15 6.24 -10.84
CA LEU A 445 16.03 5.30 -10.94
C LEU A 445 15.56 5.11 -12.39
N ILE A 446 15.55 6.17 -13.20
CA ILE A 446 15.24 6.11 -14.65
C ILE A 446 16.24 5.17 -15.34
N THR A 447 17.54 5.33 -15.09
CA THR A 447 18.56 4.43 -15.64
C THR A 447 18.39 2.99 -15.12
N CYS A 448 18.10 2.82 -13.82
CA CYS A 448 17.85 1.50 -13.22
C CYS A 448 16.58 0.81 -13.73
N SER A 449 15.63 1.54 -14.31
CA SER A 449 14.38 0.97 -14.82
C SER A 449 14.57 0.01 -16.00
N ALA A 450 15.70 0.10 -16.70
CA ALA A 450 16.10 -0.84 -17.76
C ALA A 450 16.36 -2.26 -17.23
N ALA A 451 16.85 -2.38 -16.00
CA ALA A 451 17.22 -3.66 -15.39
C ALA A 451 15.99 -4.49 -15.01
N ARG A 452 15.93 -5.80 -15.27
CA ARG A 452 14.74 -6.63 -15.02
C ARG A 452 14.46 -6.84 -13.54
N THR A 453 15.50 -6.95 -12.73
CA THR A 453 15.41 -7.19 -11.28
C THR A 453 16.25 -6.18 -10.49
N GLN A 454 16.00 -6.11 -9.18
CA GLN A 454 16.78 -5.27 -8.26
C GLN A 454 18.26 -5.64 -8.30
N ASP A 455 18.60 -6.94 -8.29
CA ASP A 455 19.99 -7.42 -8.37
C ASP A 455 20.72 -6.93 -9.62
N GLU A 456 20.02 -6.86 -10.74
CA GLU A 456 20.56 -6.36 -12.00
C GLU A 456 20.76 -4.84 -11.96
N ALA A 457 19.82 -4.11 -11.36
CA ALA A 457 19.99 -2.68 -11.11
C ALA A 457 21.13 -2.39 -10.13
N GLU A 458 21.33 -3.21 -9.09
CA GLU A 458 22.45 -3.08 -8.15
C GLU A 458 23.79 -3.26 -8.86
N ARG A 459 23.90 -4.24 -9.78
CA ARG A 459 25.10 -4.40 -10.63
C ARG A 459 25.31 -3.22 -11.56
N LEU A 460 24.23 -2.72 -12.18
CA LEU A 460 24.28 -1.53 -13.03
C LEU A 460 24.86 -0.34 -12.25
N VAL A 461 24.37 -0.09 -11.04
CA VAL A 461 24.90 0.98 -10.17
C VAL A 461 26.36 0.73 -9.78
N ALA A 462 26.72 -0.51 -9.44
CA ALA A 462 28.04 -0.81 -8.90
C ALA A 462 29.15 -0.87 -9.96
N SER A 463 28.84 -1.24 -11.21
CA SER A 463 29.86 -1.69 -12.18
C SER A 463 29.80 -1.03 -13.56
N SER A 464 28.75 -0.26 -13.88
CA SER A 464 28.60 0.31 -15.23
C SER A 464 29.28 1.66 -15.42
N GLY A 465 29.35 2.48 -14.38
CA GLY A 465 29.70 3.90 -14.53
C GLY A 465 28.62 4.75 -15.20
N LEU A 466 27.47 4.16 -15.58
CA LEU A 466 26.33 4.82 -16.24
C LEU A 466 25.35 5.46 -15.25
N VAL A 467 25.50 5.15 -13.96
CA VAL A 467 24.67 5.70 -12.88
C VAL A 467 25.53 6.59 -12.00
N ASN A 468 25.08 7.81 -11.76
CA ASN A 468 25.83 8.78 -10.95
C ASN A 468 25.83 8.42 -9.46
N ALA A 469 24.90 7.57 -9.03
CA ALA A 469 24.72 7.07 -7.66
C ALA A 469 24.63 8.19 -6.62
N ARG A 470 24.16 9.38 -7.02
CA ARG A 470 24.01 10.54 -6.13
C ARG A 470 22.96 10.28 -5.07
N GLY A 471 21.96 9.45 -5.39
CA GLY A 471 20.97 8.95 -4.45
C GLY A 471 21.49 7.87 -3.49
N GLY A 472 22.70 7.35 -3.68
CA GLY A 472 23.23 6.22 -2.91
C GLY A 472 22.27 5.02 -2.89
N ARG A 473 22.04 4.42 -1.72
CA ARG A 473 21.14 3.26 -1.57
C ARG A 473 19.64 3.61 -1.64
N SER A 474 19.27 4.89 -1.75
CA SER A 474 17.85 5.28 -1.77
C SER A 474 17.13 4.87 -3.06
N VAL A 475 17.86 4.64 -4.16
CA VAL A 475 17.30 4.05 -5.39
C VAL A 475 16.78 2.62 -5.17
N PHE A 476 17.30 1.93 -4.15
CA PHE A 476 16.90 0.57 -3.73
C PHE A 476 16.04 0.59 -2.47
N ALA A 477 15.32 1.69 -2.22
CA ALA A 477 14.40 1.76 -1.11
C ALA A 477 13.32 0.66 -1.22
N PRO A 478 13.00 -0.08 -0.14
CA PRO A 478 12.02 -1.17 -0.18
C PRO A 478 10.62 -0.75 -0.64
N GLU A 479 10.29 0.54 -0.62
CA GLU A 479 9.02 1.06 -1.13
C GLU A 479 8.96 1.13 -2.67
N LEU A 480 10.12 1.12 -3.34
CA LEU A 480 10.23 1.23 -4.80
C LEU A 480 10.27 -0.15 -5.47
N TRP A 481 10.82 -1.15 -4.79
CA TRP A 481 11.01 -2.50 -5.32
C TRP A 481 10.10 -3.48 -4.57
N VAL A 482 9.24 -4.18 -5.31
CA VAL A 482 8.30 -5.15 -4.77
C VAL A 482 8.74 -6.55 -5.13
N THR A 483 8.44 -7.54 -4.28
CA THR A 483 8.65 -8.95 -4.64
C THR A 483 7.81 -9.28 -5.87
N GLY A 484 8.49 -9.74 -6.92
CA GLY A 484 7.90 -10.16 -8.19
C GLY A 484 7.17 -11.49 -8.08
N ASP A 485 6.55 -11.91 -9.19
CA ASP A 485 5.69 -13.09 -9.25
C ASP A 485 6.45 -14.40 -9.01
N ASP A 486 7.77 -14.40 -9.24
CA ASP A 486 8.64 -15.54 -8.93
C ASP A 486 8.88 -15.73 -7.42
N GLY A 487 8.46 -14.77 -6.59
CA GLY A 487 8.61 -14.79 -5.14
C GLY A 487 10.06 -14.64 -4.65
N VAL A 488 11.02 -14.47 -5.57
CA VAL A 488 12.46 -14.49 -5.27
C VAL A 488 13.08 -13.14 -5.57
N ASN A 489 12.77 -12.56 -6.74
CA ASN A 489 13.38 -11.33 -7.19
C ASN A 489 12.51 -10.13 -6.84
N ASN A 490 13.15 -9.06 -6.37
CA ASN A 490 12.47 -7.77 -6.28
C ASN A 490 12.51 -7.07 -7.65
N VAL A 491 11.39 -6.47 -8.03
CA VAL A 491 11.19 -5.79 -9.31
C VAL A 491 10.53 -4.43 -9.08
N LEU A 492 10.73 -3.50 -10.00
CA LEU A 492 9.94 -2.28 -10.01
C LEU A 492 8.48 -2.62 -10.34
N PRO A 493 7.48 -2.00 -9.67
CA PRO A 493 6.08 -2.11 -10.07
C PRO A 493 5.92 -1.85 -11.58
N PRO A 494 5.17 -2.68 -12.33
CA PRO A 494 5.16 -2.64 -13.80
C PRO A 494 4.85 -1.25 -14.38
N VAL A 495 3.87 -0.55 -13.81
CA VAL A 495 3.51 0.80 -14.26
C VAL A 495 4.61 1.83 -13.98
N LEU A 496 5.27 1.75 -12.82
CA LEU A 496 6.39 2.64 -12.49
C LEU A 496 7.56 2.39 -13.44
N ARG A 497 7.90 1.11 -13.66
CA ARG A 497 8.95 0.72 -14.61
C ARG A 497 8.68 1.29 -16.01
N ARG A 498 7.45 1.16 -16.52
CA ARG A 498 7.05 1.65 -17.85
C ARG A 498 7.23 3.15 -17.98
N LEU A 499 6.75 3.91 -16.98
CA LEU A 499 6.89 5.36 -16.97
C LEU A 499 8.36 5.79 -16.96
N LEU A 500 9.19 5.14 -16.13
CA LEU A 500 10.63 5.41 -16.09
C LEU A 500 11.35 5.02 -17.38
N LEU A 501 10.92 3.94 -18.05
CA LEU A 501 11.45 3.53 -19.34
C LEU A 501 11.10 4.52 -20.46
N GLN A 502 9.92 5.15 -20.41
CA GLN A 502 9.58 6.23 -21.33
C GLN A 502 10.51 7.43 -21.15
N GLU A 503 10.79 7.81 -19.90
CA GLU A 503 11.77 8.87 -19.60
C GLU A 503 13.18 8.50 -20.09
N LEU A 504 13.59 7.23 -19.95
CA LEU A 504 14.87 6.76 -20.48
C LEU A 504 14.90 6.82 -22.01
N ALA A 505 13.80 6.45 -22.68
CA ALA A 505 13.68 6.50 -24.13
C ALA A 505 13.64 7.93 -24.68
N ALA A 506 13.15 8.89 -23.90
CA ALA A 506 13.07 10.31 -24.27
C ALA A 506 14.40 11.08 -24.08
N ARG A 507 15.43 10.50 -23.44
CA ARG A 507 16.73 11.17 -23.25
C ARG A 507 17.38 11.48 -24.59
N ALA A 508 17.75 12.75 -24.78
CA ALA A 508 18.51 13.18 -25.94
C ALA A 508 19.97 12.65 -25.85
N PRO A 509 20.61 12.32 -26.98
CA PRO A 509 22.01 11.87 -27.01
C PRO A 509 23.03 12.90 -26.49
N GLU A 510 22.63 14.17 -26.38
CA GLU A 510 23.46 15.27 -25.88
C GLU A 510 23.35 15.45 -24.35
N ASP A 511 22.48 14.68 -23.68
CA ASP A 511 22.38 14.68 -22.22
C ASP A 511 23.64 14.05 -21.60
N THR A 512 24.04 14.54 -20.43
CA THR A 512 25.16 14.01 -19.66
C THR A 512 24.84 12.68 -18.96
N ALA A 513 23.58 12.23 -19.02
CA ALA A 513 23.11 10.96 -18.47
C ALA A 513 23.13 9.86 -19.52
N ALA A 514 23.35 8.61 -19.09
CA ALA A 514 23.40 7.46 -19.98
C ALA A 514 22.12 7.28 -20.80
N ASP A 515 22.29 7.01 -22.09
CA ASP A 515 21.18 6.83 -23.04
C ASP A 515 20.63 5.39 -23.05
N TRP A 516 19.49 5.20 -23.72
CA TRP A 516 18.82 3.89 -23.85
C TRP A 516 19.75 2.78 -24.37
N MET A 517 20.54 3.09 -25.41
CA MET A 517 21.39 2.11 -26.08
C MET A 517 22.58 1.72 -25.21
N GLU A 518 23.22 2.69 -24.57
CA GLU A 518 24.32 2.46 -23.64
C GLU A 518 23.91 1.51 -22.51
N VAL A 519 22.74 1.77 -21.90
CA VAL A 519 22.24 0.99 -20.78
C VAL A 519 21.90 -0.45 -21.20
N HIS A 520 21.11 -0.64 -22.26
CA HIS A 520 20.73 -1.99 -22.70
C HIS A 520 21.92 -2.78 -23.25
N THR A 521 22.88 -2.14 -23.93
CA THR A 521 24.12 -2.80 -24.37
C THR A 521 24.95 -3.26 -23.18
N TRP A 522 25.09 -2.42 -22.15
CA TRP A 522 25.82 -2.80 -20.94
C TRP A 522 25.15 -3.98 -20.22
N LEU A 523 23.83 -3.92 -20.04
CA LEU A 523 23.06 -4.99 -19.41
C LEU A 523 23.19 -6.30 -20.18
N SER A 524 23.08 -6.28 -21.52
CA SER A 524 23.31 -7.44 -22.36
C SER A 524 24.68 -8.10 -22.09
N HIS A 525 25.76 -7.31 -22.07
CA HIS A 525 27.10 -7.82 -21.76
C HIS A 525 27.25 -8.31 -20.32
N ASP A 526 26.57 -7.69 -19.36
CA ASP A 526 26.55 -8.19 -17.98
C ASP A 526 25.88 -9.56 -17.90
N ARG A 527 24.76 -9.77 -18.61
CA ARG A 527 24.05 -11.06 -18.65
C ARG A 527 24.91 -12.18 -19.24
N VAL A 528 25.70 -11.90 -20.29
CA VAL A 528 26.71 -12.84 -20.81
C VAL A 528 27.70 -13.27 -19.72
N ARG A 529 28.17 -12.34 -18.88
CA ARG A 529 29.11 -12.66 -17.78
C ARG A 529 28.46 -13.48 -16.67
N GLN A 530 27.14 -13.42 -16.54
CA GLN A 530 26.36 -14.18 -15.55
C GLN A 530 25.81 -15.49 -16.09
N ASP A 531 26.14 -15.87 -17.34
CA ASP A 531 25.60 -17.06 -18.01
C ASP A 531 24.05 -17.06 -18.10
N ASP A 532 23.46 -15.86 -18.21
CA ASP A 532 22.01 -15.64 -18.34
C ASP A 532 21.65 -15.29 -19.79
N GLU A 533 21.57 -16.32 -20.63
CA GLU A 533 21.32 -16.18 -22.06
C GLU A 533 19.95 -15.51 -22.37
N VAL A 534 18.91 -15.81 -21.59
CA VAL A 534 17.59 -15.17 -21.76
C VAL A 534 17.68 -13.67 -21.44
N GLY A 535 18.44 -13.31 -20.41
CA GLY A 535 18.77 -11.92 -20.11
C GLY A 535 19.49 -11.22 -21.25
N GLU A 536 20.55 -11.83 -21.80
CA GLU A 536 21.31 -11.28 -22.93
C GLU A 536 20.37 -10.91 -24.08
N PHE A 537 19.60 -11.87 -24.59
CA PHE A 537 18.73 -11.63 -25.74
C PHE A 537 17.55 -10.70 -25.43
N HIS A 538 17.08 -10.63 -24.19
CA HIS A 538 16.11 -9.62 -23.77
C HIS A 538 16.67 -8.19 -23.92
N HIS A 539 17.89 -7.92 -23.45
CA HIS A 539 18.48 -6.58 -23.60
C HIS A 539 18.97 -6.30 -25.02
N ALA A 540 19.43 -7.32 -25.74
CA ALA A 540 19.74 -7.21 -27.17
C ALA A 540 18.49 -6.81 -27.98
N LEU A 541 17.34 -7.44 -27.71
CA LEU A 541 16.09 -7.06 -28.37
C LEU A 541 15.70 -5.61 -28.03
N ALA A 542 15.80 -5.20 -26.77
CA ALA A 542 15.53 -3.81 -26.37
C ALA A 542 16.49 -2.80 -27.05
N ALA A 543 17.72 -3.20 -27.36
CA ALA A 543 18.68 -2.42 -28.15
C ALA A 543 18.41 -2.45 -29.67
N GLY A 544 17.44 -3.25 -30.14
CA GLY A 544 17.06 -3.35 -31.55
C GLY A 544 17.75 -4.49 -32.32
N GLU A 545 18.49 -5.37 -31.64
CA GLU A 545 19.25 -6.49 -32.24
C GLU A 545 18.35 -7.71 -32.56
N LEU A 546 17.26 -7.46 -33.30
CA LEU A 546 16.24 -8.48 -33.59
C LEU A 546 16.79 -9.66 -34.41
N GLU A 547 17.74 -9.40 -35.32
CA GLU A 547 18.36 -10.45 -36.16
C GLU A 547 19.07 -11.51 -35.30
N SER A 548 19.91 -11.08 -34.36
CA SER A 548 20.64 -11.95 -33.44
C SER A 548 19.68 -12.80 -32.59
N VAL A 549 18.61 -12.17 -32.10
CA VAL A 549 17.57 -12.83 -31.29
C VAL A 549 16.82 -13.89 -32.10
N ALA A 550 16.37 -13.55 -33.32
CA ALA A 550 15.65 -14.47 -34.19
C ALA A 550 16.52 -15.66 -34.60
N LEU A 551 17.82 -15.44 -34.82
CA LEU A 551 18.76 -16.50 -35.19
C LEU A 551 18.92 -17.50 -34.05
N ARG A 552 19.06 -17.00 -32.81
CA ARG A 552 19.15 -17.86 -31.64
C ARG A 552 17.87 -18.65 -31.41
N LEU A 553 16.71 -17.99 -31.42
CA LEU A 553 15.42 -18.65 -31.22
C LEU A 553 15.13 -19.72 -32.28
N SER A 554 15.54 -19.48 -33.53
CA SER A 554 15.42 -20.47 -34.61
C SER A 554 16.30 -21.70 -34.38
N SER A 555 17.50 -21.51 -33.81
CA SER A 555 18.40 -22.60 -33.43
C SER A 555 17.87 -23.40 -32.22
N LEU A 556 17.26 -22.72 -31.25
CA LEU A 556 16.67 -23.35 -30.07
C LEU A 556 15.44 -24.21 -30.39
N LEU A 557 14.69 -23.87 -31.45
CA LEU A 557 13.47 -24.58 -31.84
C LEU A 557 13.70 -26.10 -32.07
N ASN A 558 14.87 -26.47 -32.60
CA ASN A 558 15.21 -27.88 -32.86
C ASN A 558 15.89 -28.57 -31.67
N SER A 559 16.37 -27.80 -30.69
CA SER A 559 17.20 -28.34 -29.60
C SER A 559 16.51 -28.31 -28.24
N THR A 560 15.33 -27.72 -28.15
CA THR A 560 14.57 -27.50 -26.91
C THR A 560 13.14 -28.01 -27.07
N ASP A 561 12.51 -28.49 -26.00
CA ASP A 561 11.08 -28.81 -26.06
C ASP A 561 10.25 -27.53 -26.31
N PRO A 562 9.08 -27.62 -26.99
CA PRO A 562 8.32 -26.43 -27.33
C PRO A 562 7.80 -25.61 -26.14
N ALA A 563 7.55 -26.23 -24.98
CA ALA A 563 7.05 -25.48 -23.82
C ALA A 563 8.15 -24.59 -23.25
N THR A 564 9.37 -25.12 -23.10
CA THR A 564 10.54 -24.33 -22.71
C THR A 564 10.90 -23.28 -23.77
N TRP A 565 10.80 -23.61 -25.06
CA TRP A 565 11.02 -22.63 -26.13
C TRP A 565 10.02 -21.46 -26.08
N LEU A 566 8.74 -21.74 -25.80
CA LEU A 566 7.71 -20.71 -25.63
C LEU A 566 7.97 -19.84 -24.39
N ASP A 567 8.45 -20.41 -23.29
CA ASP A 567 8.86 -19.63 -22.10
C ASP A 567 10.02 -18.69 -22.43
N ILE A 568 11.06 -19.18 -23.11
CA ILE A 568 12.20 -18.38 -23.55
C ILE A 568 11.73 -17.25 -24.49
N LEU A 569 10.89 -17.57 -25.49
CA LEU A 569 10.33 -16.60 -26.42
C LEU A 569 9.53 -15.51 -25.69
N ALA A 570 8.64 -15.89 -24.76
CA ALA A 570 7.83 -14.94 -23.99
C ALA A 570 8.72 -14.02 -23.13
N ARG A 571 9.75 -14.57 -22.48
CA ARG A 571 10.66 -13.79 -21.64
C ARG A 571 11.54 -12.82 -22.44
N ILE A 572 11.99 -13.20 -23.64
CA ILE A 572 12.77 -12.32 -24.52
C ILE A 572 11.86 -11.23 -25.13
N THR A 573 10.69 -11.60 -25.66
CA THR A 573 9.77 -10.66 -26.33
C THR A 573 9.07 -9.70 -25.38
N ALA A 574 9.15 -9.93 -24.07
CA ALA A 574 8.77 -8.96 -23.03
C ALA A 574 9.74 -7.77 -22.91
N ALA A 575 10.83 -7.74 -23.68
CA ALA A 575 11.77 -6.65 -23.73
C ALA A 575 11.08 -5.30 -23.99
N PRO A 576 11.47 -4.23 -23.27
CA PRO A 576 10.91 -2.91 -23.52
C PRO A 576 11.37 -2.39 -24.89
N ASN A 577 10.65 -1.44 -25.46
CA ASN A 577 10.94 -0.92 -26.80
C ASN A 577 10.73 0.59 -26.91
N ARG A 578 11.28 1.16 -27.99
CA ARG A 578 11.16 2.56 -28.40
C ARG A 578 10.66 2.67 -29.84
N LEU A 579 9.74 1.79 -30.22
CA LEU A 579 9.27 1.68 -31.61
C LEU A 579 8.50 2.94 -32.02
N ASP A 580 8.34 3.13 -33.34
CA ASP A 580 7.47 4.16 -33.89
C ASP A 580 6.03 3.65 -33.91
N HIS A 581 5.09 4.50 -33.50
CA HIS A 581 3.67 4.16 -33.35
C HIS A 581 2.78 4.86 -34.37
N ASP A 582 3.36 5.73 -35.21
CA ASP A 582 2.65 6.35 -36.33
C ASP A 582 2.40 5.34 -37.47
N GLU A 583 3.19 4.26 -37.53
CA GLU A 583 3.01 3.15 -38.46
C GLU A 583 1.96 2.15 -37.98
N SER A 584 1.26 1.51 -38.94
CA SER A 584 0.36 0.40 -38.59
C SER A 584 1.16 -0.77 -38.00
N GLN A 585 0.62 -1.46 -37.00
CA GLN A 585 1.32 -2.58 -36.32
C GLN A 585 1.85 -3.63 -37.31
N LEU A 586 1.11 -3.93 -38.39
CA LEU A 586 1.55 -4.89 -39.40
C LEU A 586 2.65 -4.36 -40.31
N ASP A 587 2.63 -3.06 -40.64
CA ASP A 587 3.71 -2.47 -41.43
C ASP A 587 4.99 -2.38 -40.61
N LEU A 588 4.88 -2.13 -39.31
CA LEU A 588 6.00 -2.18 -38.38
C LEU A 588 6.59 -3.60 -38.27
N VAL A 589 5.76 -4.65 -38.15
CA VAL A 589 6.24 -6.05 -38.21
C VAL A 589 7.02 -6.31 -39.49
N ARG A 590 6.50 -5.86 -40.64
CA ARG A 590 7.16 -6.03 -41.94
C ARG A 590 8.47 -5.26 -42.02
N SER A 591 8.50 -4.02 -41.54
CA SER A 591 9.68 -3.17 -41.47
C SER A 591 10.79 -3.81 -40.64
N LEU A 592 10.45 -4.28 -39.43
CA LEU A 592 11.39 -4.92 -38.50
C LEU A 592 11.93 -6.27 -38.99
N ALA A 593 11.23 -6.97 -39.89
CA ALA A 593 11.63 -8.28 -40.41
C ALA A 593 12.03 -8.27 -41.89
N ASN A 594 12.11 -7.10 -42.54
CA ASN A 594 12.33 -6.96 -43.99
C ASN A 594 13.69 -7.48 -44.49
N TRP A 595 14.65 -7.62 -43.59
CA TRP A 595 15.99 -8.11 -43.86
C TRP A 595 16.03 -9.64 -44.06
N THR A 596 14.94 -10.34 -43.70
CA THR A 596 14.82 -11.79 -43.93
C THR A 596 14.52 -12.12 -45.39
N LYS A 597 15.12 -13.21 -45.89
CA LYS A 597 14.88 -13.67 -47.27
C LYS A 597 13.56 -14.44 -47.34
N PRO A 598 12.71 -14.20 -48.36
CA PRO A 598 11.52 -15.02 -48.59
C PRO A 598 11.91 -16.51 -48.68
N GLY A 599 11.25 -17.35 -47.88
CA GLY A 599 11.47 -18.80 -47.87
C GLY A 599 12.61 -19.33 -46.99
N SER A 600 13.30 -18.48 -46.20
CA SER A 600 14.27 -18.96 -45.20
C SER A 600 13.57 -19.50 -43.94
N ALA A 601 12.75 -20.54 -44.06
CA ALA A 601 12.09 -21.16 -42.93
C ALA A 601 13.05 -22.08 -42.12
N PRO A 602 12.93 -22.17 -40.78
CA PRO A 602 11.95 -21.47 -39.93
C PRO A 602 12.36 -20.03 -39.55
N PHE A 603 13.55 -19.57 -39.96
CA PHE A 603 14.11 -18.30 -39.54
C PHE A 603 13.27 -17.05 -39.86
N ALA A 604 12.76 -16.92 -41.09
CA ALA A 604 11.92 -15.79 -41.48
C ALA A 604 10.59 -15.75 -40.69
N PRO A 605 9.84 -16.86 -40.55
CA PRO A 605 8.69 -16.94 -39.65
C PRO A 605 9.01 -16.60 -38.18
N VAL A 606 10.14 -17.07 -37.65
CA VAL A 606 10.57 -16.75 -36.28
C VAL A 606 10.86 -15.26 -36.12
N ALA A 607 11.55 -14.62 -37.06
CA ALA A 607 11.80 -13.18 -37.01
C ALA A 607 10.51 -12.36 -36.99
N ARG A 608 9.52 -12.72 -37.83
CA ARG A 608 8.20 -12.08 -37.82
C ARG A 608 7.46 -12.31 -36.51
N LEU A 609 7.51 -13.53 -35.96
CA LEU A 609 6.91 -13.86 -34.67
C LEU A 609 7.51 -13.02 -33.55
N VAL A 610 8.84 -12.91 -33.49
CA VAL A 610 9.54 -12.09 -32.49
C VAL A 610 9.12 -10.62 -32.60
N ALA A 611 9.11 -10.05 -33.82
CA ALA A 611 8.66 -8.68 -34.04
C ALA A 611 7.19 -8.47 -33.60
N ALA A 612 6.30 -9.38 -34.00
CA ALA A 612 4.88 -9.27 -33.68
C ALA A 612 4.59 -9.41 -32.17
N LEU A 613 5.27 -10.34 -31.49
CA LEU A 613 5.17 -10.49 -30.03
C LEU A 613 5.77 -9.31 -29.29
N TRP A 614 6.88 -8.75 -29.78
CA TRP A 614 7.52 -7.58 -29.19
C TRP A 614 6.62 -6.33 -29.26
N ILE A 615 5.94 -6.13 -30.39
CA ILE A 615 4.90 -5.09 -30.55
C ILE A 615 3.70 -5.39 -29.65
N ALA A 616 3.23 -6.65 -29.60
CA ALA A 616 2.10 -7.04 -28.76
C ALA A 616 2.39 -6.88 -27.26
N ALA A 617 3.66 -7.00 -26.84
CA ALA A 617 4.09 -6.79 -25.47
C ALA A 617 4.09 -5.31 -25.05
N ASP A 618 4.09 -4.37 -26.00
CA ASP A 618 4.02 -2.93 -25.69
C ASP A 618 2.66 -2.57 -25.07
N PRO A 619 2.60 -2.12 -23.81
CA PRO A 619 1.36 -1.65 -23.19
C PRO A 619 0.81 -0.36 -23.81
N LEU A 620 1.63 0.41 -24.53
CA LEU A 620 1.27 1.67 -25.18
C LEU A 620 0.81 1.48 -26.63
N GLY A 621 0.93 0.27 -27.18
CA GLY A 621 0.43 -0.03 -28.51
C GLY A 621 -1.11 0.06 -28.56
N ASP A 622 -1.63 0.37 -29.74
CA ASP A 622 -3.06 0.53 -29.99
C ASP A 622 -3.91 -0.65 -29.44
N GLY A 623 -5.17 -0.34 -29.12
CA GLY A 623 -6.13 -1.34 -28.64
C GLY A 623 -6.67 -2.30 -29.70
N ARG A 624 -6.47 -2.02 -31.00
CA ARG A 624 -7.01 -2.78 -32.15
C ARG A 624 -6.01 -3.83 -32.62
N ARG A 625 -5.86 -4.88 -31.82
CA ARG A 625 -4.83 -5.91 -32.03
C ARG A 625 -5.29 -7.12 -32.86
N HIS A 626 -6.49 -7.08 -33.43
CA HIS A 626 -7.05 -8.17 -34.20
C HIS A 626 -6.07 -8.69 -35.27
N SER A 627 -5.61 -7.80 -36.15
CA SER A 627 -4.70 -8.14 -37.24
C SER A 627 -3.32 -8.62 -36.75
N LEU A 628 -2.80 -8.03 -35.67
CA LEU A 628 -1.53 -8.44 -35.06
C LEU A 628 -1.62 -9.86 -34.47
N TYR A 629 -2.73 -10.19 -33.80
CA TYR A 629 -2.95 -11.52 -33.26
C TYR A 629 -3.14 -12.59 -34.35
N LEU A 630 -3.76 -12.24 -35.48
CA LEU A 630 -3.80 -13.12 -36.64
C LEU A 630 -2.41 -13.38 -37.25
N GLU A 631 -1.55 -12.36 -37.33
CA GLU A 631 -0.17 -12.51 -37.79
C GLU A 631 0.64 -13.42 -36.84
N ILE A 632 0.50 -13.25 -35.53
CA ILE A 632 1.14 -14.13 -34.53
C ILE A 632 0.67 -15.58 -34.70
N ALA A 633 -0.64 -15.81 -34.84
CA ALA A 633 -1.18 -17.14 -35.06
C ALA A 633 -0.64 -17.78 -36.36
N ALA A 634 -0.58 -17.01 -37.45
CA ALA A 634 -0.02 -17.47 -38.72
C ALA A 634 1.46 -17.85 -38.60
N CYS A 635 2.26 -17.04 -37.88
CA CYS A 635 3.66 -17.35 -37.64
C CYS A 635 3.85 -18.64 -36.83
N PHE A 636 3.03 -18.88 -35.79
CA PHE A 636 3.06 -20.16 -35.06
C PHE A 636 2.76 -21.35 -35.96
N ASP A 637 1.78 -21.26 -36.86
CA ASP A 637 1.46 -22.34 -37.80
C ASP A 637 2.58 -22.60 -38.82
N GLU A 638 3.27 -21.54 -39.28
CA GLU A 638 4.43 -21.66 -40.17
C GLU A 638 5.65 -22.29 -39.48
N ILE A 639 5.84 -22.03 -38.18
CA ILE A 639 6.96 -22.54 -37.39
C ILE A 639 6.73 -23.98 -36.95
N ALA A 640 5.49 -24.36 -36.66
CA ALA A 640 5.14 -25.64 -36.06
C ALA A 640 5.73 -26.89 -36.78
N PRO A 641 5.77 -26.98 -38.13
CA PRO A 641 6.36 -28.11 -38.84
C PRO A 641 7.87 -28.31 -38.61
N PHE A 642 8.57 -27.30 -38.12
CA PHE A 642 10.02 -27.33 -37.91
C PHE A 642 10.40 -27.73 -36.48
N ALA A 643 9.45 -27.87 -35.56
CA ALA A 643 9.74 -28.36 -34.22
C ALA A 643 9.90 -29.90 -34.22
N ASP A 644 11.02 -30.39 -33.68
CA ASP A 644 11.34 -31.83 -33.61
C ASP A 644 10.32 -32.64 -32.77
N SER A 645 9.60 -31.97 -31.87
CA SER A 645 8.52 -32.54 -31.06
C SER A 645 7.49 -31.46 -30.69
N GLY A 646 6.33 -31.85 -30.13
CA GLY A 646 5.35 -30.92 -29.54
C GLY A 646 4.65 -29.94 -30.52
N LEU A 647 4.43 -30.38 -31.77
CA LEU A 647 3.59 -29.70 -32.77
C LEU A 647 2.23 -29.22 -32.21
N ALA A 648 1.61 -30.04 -31.35
CA ALA A 648 0.33 -29.72 -30.73
C ALA A 648 0.42 -28.48 -29.82
N THR A 649 1.55 -28.26 -29.15
CA THR A 649 1.77 -27.11 -28.26
C THR A 649 1.83 -25.80 -29.05
N LEU A 650 2.58 -25.77 -30.16
CA LEU A 650 2.66 -24.58 -31.02
C LEU A 650 1.33 -24.27 -31.72
N ARG A 651 0.59 -25.31 -32.13
CA ARG A 651 -0.77 -25.14 -32.67
C ARG A 651 -1.77 -24.64 -31.61
N ALA A 652 -1.66 -25.09 -30.37
CA ALA A 652 -2.49 -24.59 -29.28
C ALA A 652 -2.23 -23.10 -29.01
N GLU A 653 -0.98 -22.63 -29.11
CA GLU A 653 -0.67 -21.20 -29.04
C GLU A 653 -1.26 -20.44 -30.24
N SER A 654 -1.17 -20.96 -31.47
CA SER A 654 -1.87 -20.37 -32.64
C SER A 654 -3.38 -20.21 -32.39
N GLU A 655 -4.05 -21.24 -31.90
CA GLU A 655 -5.49 -21.20 -31.55
C GLU A 655 -5.81 -20.22 -30.43
N LYS A 656 -4.91 -20.03 -29.46
CA LYS A 656 -5.05 -19.03 -28.40
C LYS A 656 -5.04 -17.61 -28.97
N TYR A 657 -4.11 -17.29 -29.87
CA TYR A 657 -4.06 -15.96 -30.50
C TYR A 657 -5.24 -15.71 -31.47
N ARG A 658 -5.73 -16.74 -32.18
CA ARG A 658 -7.00 -16.62 -32.94
C ARG A 658 -8.17 -16.24 -32.04
N ARG A 659 -8.33 -16.92 -30.91
CA ARG A 659 -9.37 -16.58 -29.93
C ARG A 659 -9.21 -15.15 -29.41
N TRP A 660 -7.99 -14.71 -29.12
CA TRP A 660 -7.75 -13.31 -28.72
C TRP A 660 -8.06 -12.30 -29.83
N SER A 661 -7.86 -12.64 -31.10
CA SER A 661 -8.24 -11.78 -32.24
C SER A 661 -9.75 -11.57 -32.30
N GLU A 662 -10.55 -12.60 -32.06
CA GLU A 662 -12.02 -12.52 -32.04
C GLU A 662 -12.54 -11.68 -30.87
N LEU A 663 -11.79 -11.62 -29.77
CA LEU A 663 -12.14 -10.88 -28.57
C LEU A 663 -11.78 -9.38 -28.64
N THR A 664 -10.94 -9.00 -29.62
CA THR A 664 -10.42 -7.63 -29.80
C THR A 664 -11.04 -6.86 -30.97
N ASP A 665 -11.91 -7.51 -31.75
CA ASP A 665 -12.77 -6.91 -32.79
C ASP A 665 -14.01 -6.25 -32.14
#